data_AF-A0A957UC69-F1
#
_entry.id   AF-A0A957UC69-F1
#
_cell.length_a   1.000
_cell.length_b   1.000
_cell.length_c   1.000
_cell.angle_alpha   90.00
_cell.angle_beta   90.00
_cell.angle_gamma   90.00
#
_symmetry.space_group_name_H-M   'P 1'
#
loop_
_entity.id
_entity.type
_entity.pdbx_description
1 polymer ?
#
loop_
_entity_poly.entity_id
_entity_poly.type
_entity_poly.pdbx_seq_one_letter_code
_entity_poly.pdbx_strand_id
1 'polypeptide(L)'
;TDLGFYRALPPLDPNAPTSTTAFRLFITRPDSTIYVAARDGISPSPYYSTDLAALDLTQYHVYRVEWDGTTTRYFVDGVEQTTHPGTATLDTYAFLYSQTPVGQGASPLNVDWVRAGQYAANGNFVSCAQDAGQPVDWLSLTLDSATPAGTAVSAWTRTSTDGVTWSDWAATNGTAIASPAGQFLQYRLDLSTTNSLRSPEVRSVTLQNAPVGAPTSTPTATNTPTETATATNTAVPPTATATATNRPLPPTNTPVPPTATATSTPTPIALPVGAGGFVQTSATEFGAPCAALTAASVSDALGGEVRLAATVEDYFTAPAINTSRWLVGYANTWYTVPPVVGNGVVSLDGSYLRTQANMQPAQPRFFEARALQRVNGAAAGWPDLGFYRDQAPLTYGSVYPSDSALRIFVTRDTNTTYVRGRDGNENQPLIDIDIPSQDLNQYHTFRIEWDATQTRFYIDGVLQSTIPGVMNLNTWGFIYHQMPTTYGTSPMNVDWARIGQYPAAGAYTSCVFDAGAAVPWGTLALEMANPTGTGATVQTRTSADGLTWNAWASVSGNVIASPAARFFQYRLDLTTTNVMQSPEVRQVTVAITGPTPTPTNTPLPTNTPLPTNTPTPGPTPTNTPVPPTATATNTPLPPTATPTAVAGVNNALQFDGVNDIISAGPSVGSGPVTVEMWLRPGAANETGVVVLGGNDNSGWSLEMENGRIAFWVRTNAGWQSSYHPATLQAGAWYHVAATYGAGAVQTFVNGQPSGAGSAGATLTQGPLVQMGGFAGYPFFAGTIDDVRVSNIVRYTTAFAVPTTPHAADANAIDIWRMDEGAGQLTADAAGAANSATLGTSSQADSADPTWVAGYPFPNLGPTATPTNTPTNTPTPLPTNTPLPTNTPTPGPSPTPTNTPTNTPTPLPVSNFALSFDGANDFVSAPRSVSASRFTVEAWVRPAAAAANGILLAEADDNNGWSLELDQGRPTLWLSTNVGWQGV
;
A
#
# COMPACT_ATOMS: atom_id res chain seq x y z
N THR A 1 -37.47 -1.11 22.95
CA THR A 1 -36.21 -0.82 22.22
C THR A 1 -35.24 -0.31 23.24
N ASP A 2 -34.00 -0.78 23.18
CA ASP A 2 -33.09 -0.74 24.31
C ASP A 2 -31.76 -0.14 23.84
N LEU A 3 -31.30 0.90 24.54
CA LEU A 3 -30.15 1.72 24.13
C LEU A 3 -29.22 1.94 25.33
N GLY A 4 -27.93 1.61 25.19
CA GLY A 4 -26.93 1.87 26.22
C GLY A 4 -25.94 0.73 26.39
N PHE A 5 -25.61 0.38 27.64
CA PHE A 5 -24.60 -0.63 27.96
C PHE A 5 -25.21 -1.94 28.47
N TYR A 6 -24.78 -3.09 27.95
CA TYR A 6 -25.21 -4.44 28.36
C TYR A 6 -24.07 -5.46 28.22
N ARG A 7 -24.21 -6.68 28.78
CA ARG A 7 -23.19 -7.74 28.76
C ARG A 7 -23.16 -8.48 27.40
N ALA A 8 -22.04 -9.15 27.07
CA ALA A 8 -21.73 -9.82 25.78
C ALA A 8 -22.74 -10.83 25.17
N LEU A 9 -23.89 -11.13 25.80
CA LEU A 9 -24.89 -12.06 25.26
C LEU A 9 -26.20 -11.30 24.99
N PRO A 10 -26.82 -11.44 23.79
CA PRO A 10 -28.07 -10.77 23.49
C PRO A 10 -29.25 -11.34 24.32
N PRO A 11 -30.35 -10.59 24.53
CA PRO A 11 -31.45 -10.98 25.44
C PRO A 11 -32.35 -12.16 24.98
N LEU A 12 -31.84 -13.09 24.17
CA LEU A 12 -32.65 -14.06 23.40
C LEU A 12 -32.73 -15.49 23.98
N ASP A 13 -32.23 -15.74 25.19
CA ASP A 13 -32.63 -16.94 25.95
C ASP A 13 -33.64 -16.54 27.04
N PRO A 14 -34.94 -16.91 26.92
CA PRO A 14 -35.95 -16.66 27.96
C PRO A 14 -35.72 -17.49 29.25
N ASN A 15 -34.74 -18.40 29.24
CA ASN A 15 -34.28 -19.15 30.41
C ASN A 15 -32.95 -18.60 30.99
N ALA A 16 -32.37 -17.54 30.40
CA ALA A 16 -31.14 -16.96 30.88
C ALA A 16 -31.33 -16.52 32.33
N PRO A 17 -30.52 -17.00 33.28
CA PRO A 17 -30.73 -16.68 34.68
C PRO A 17 -30.52 -15.17 34.87
N THR A 18 -31.56 -14.51 35.39
CA THR A 18 -31.63 -13.07 35.70
C THR A 18 -30.58 -12.59 36.73
N SER A 19 -29.69 -13.49 37.13
CA SER A 19 -28.66 -13.33 38.13
C SER A 19 -27.26 -13.03 37.59
N THR A 20 -27.04 -12.73 36.30
CA THR A 20 -25.67 -12.57 35.74
C THR A 20 -25.46 -11.36 34.82
N THR A 21 -26.25 -10.28 34.98
CA THR A 21 -26.28 -9.14 34.04
C THR A 21 -25.84 -7.83 34.69
N ALA A 22 -24.86 -7.16 34.09
CA ALA A 22 -24.58 -5.74 34.35
C ALA A 22 -25.07 -4.91 33.15
N PHE A 23 -25.74 -3.79 33.40
CA PHE A 23 -26.26 -2.93 32.34
C PHE A 23 -26.59 -1.50 32.81
N ARG A 24 -26.71 -0.60 31.85
CA ARG A 24 -27.20 0.80 31.95
C ARG A 24 -27.95 1.15 30.66
N LEU A 25 -29.28 1.10 30.68
CA LEU A 25 -30.12 1.18 29.47
C LEU A 25 -31.21 2.25 29.58
N PHE A 26 -31.50 2.93 28.48
CA PHE A 26 -32.84 3.42 28.16
C PHE A 26 -33.64 2.25 27.59
N ILE A 27 -34.91 2.09 27.98
CA ILE A 27 -35.80 1.02 27.54
C ILE A 27 -37.18 1.61 27.23
N THR A 28 -37.60 1.51 25.97
CA THR A 28 -38.96 1.85 25.52
C THR A 28 -39.88 0.63 25.58
N ARG A 29 -41.03 0.79 26.24
CA ARG A 29 -42.08 -0.21 26.41
C ARG A 29 -43.05 -0.25 25.21
N PRO A 30 -43.88 -1.32 25.07
CA PRO A 30 -44.92 -1.41 24.03
C PRO A 30 -46.03 -0.36 24.12
N ASP A 31 -46.16 0.37 25.24
CA ASP A 31 -47.11 1.48 25.44
C ASP A 31 -46.50 2.85 25.10
N SER A 32 -45.35 2.87 24.41
CA SER A 32 -44.54 4.06 24.09
C SER A 32 -43.99 4.84 25.29
N THR A 33 -44.13 4.33 26.53
CA THR A 33 -43.40 4.91 27.67
C THR A 33 -41.93 4.51 27.63
N ILE A 34 -41.05 5.38 28.13
CA ILE A 34 -39.61 5.16 28.20
C ILE A 34 -39.12 5.30 29.64
N TYR A 35 -38.27 4.38 30.07
CA TYR A 35 -37.65 4.37 31.39
C TYR A 35 -36.15 4.08 31.26
N VAL A 36 -35.37 4.43 32.28
CA VAL A 36 -33.97 4.01 32.38
C VAL A 36 -33.80 2.96 33.46
N ALA A 37 -32.86 2.04 33.26
CA ALA A 37 -32.60 0.95 34.19
C ALA A 37 -31.11 0.61 34.32
N ALA A 38 -30.67 0.34 35.55
CA ALA A 38 -29.30 -0.03 35.89
C ALA A 38 -29.24 -1.31 36.75
N ARG A 39 -28.21 -2.13 36.53
CA ARG A 39 -27.87 -3.28 37.37
C ARG A 39 -26.35 -3.44 37.46
N ASP A 40 -25.85 -3.72 38.66
CA ASP A 40 -24.39 -3.74 38.95
C ASP A 40 -23.69 -5.07 38.65
N GLY A 41 -24.43 -6.16 38.46
CA GLY A 41 -23.87 -7.45 38.09
C GLY A 41 -24.66 -8.64 38.63
N ILE A 42 -23.95 -9.58 39.27
CA ILE A 42 -24.50 -10.87 39.67
C ILE A 42 -25.53 -10.72 40.81
N SER A 43 -26.70 -11.35 40.69
CA SER A 43 -27.76 -11.26 41.69
C SER A 43 -27.43 -12.07 42.96
N PRO A 44 -27.67 -11.55 44.19
CA PRO A 44 -28.37 -10.30 44.51
C PRO A 44 -27.51 -9.05 44.31
N SER A 45 -27.86 -8.26 43.29
CA SER A 45 -27.30 -6.95 43.00
C SER A 45 -28.40 -5.91 43.13
N PRO A 46 -28.07 -4.65 43.45
CA PRO A 46 -28.99 -3.55 43.24
C PRO A 46 -29.52 -3.53 41.80
N TYR A 47 -30.80 -3.14 41.68
CA TYR A 47 -31.47 -2.81 40.43
C TYR A 47 -32.16 -1.47 40.63
N TYR A 48 -31.90 -0.54 39.74
CA TYR A 48 -32.46 0.80 39.77
C TYR A 48 -33.26 1.02 38.49
N SER A 49 -34.41 1.68 38.61
CA SER A 49 -35.20 2.06 37.44
C SER A 49 -36.00 3.34 37.70
N THR A 50 -36.02 4.24 36.71
CA THR A 50 -36.77 5.50 36.76
C THR A 50 -37.54 5.66 35.46
N ASP A 51 -38.86 5.81 35.55
CA ASP A 51 -39.69 6.25 34.42
C ASP A 51 -39.35 7.70 34.06
N LEU A 52 -39.23 7.99 32.76
CA LEU A 52 -38.96 9.35 32.29
C LEU A 52 -40.27 10.11 32.03
N ALA A 53 -40.14 11.42 31.78
CA ALA A 53 -41.25 12.20 31.25
C ALA A 53 -41.68 11.67 29.86
N ALA A 54 -42.94 11.92 29.48
CA ALA A 54 -43.43 11.57 28.15
C ALA A 54 -42.61 12.27 27.05
N LEU A 55 -42.24 11.50 26.03
CA LEU A 55 -41.30 11.89 24.98
C LEU A 55 -41.94 11.61 23.61
N ASP A 56 -41.75 12.49 22.63
CA ASP A 56 -42.29 12.30 21.28
C ASP A 56 -41.39 11.37 20.46
N LEU A 57 -41.60 10.07 20.62
CA LEU A 57 -40.84 9.02 19.94
C LEU A 57 -41.04 8.98 18.40
N THR A 58 -41.73 9.96 17.81
CA THR A 58 -41.70 10.20 16.36
C THR A 58 -40.54 11.10 15.92
N GLN A 59 -39.80 11.69 16.86
CA GLN A 59 -38.66 12.59 16.61
C GLN A 59 -37.32 11.95 17.02
N TYR A 60 -36.22 12.49 16.49
CA TYR A 60 -34.87 12.09 16.91
C TYR A 60 -34.50 12.75 18.25
N HIS A 61 -34.07 11.94 19.21
CA HIS A 61 -33.63 12.38 20.53
C HIS A 61 -32.20 11.94 20.84
N VAL A 62 -31.42 12.79 21.52
CA VAL A 62 -30.04 12.52 21.91
C VAL A 62 -30.00 11.86 23.29
N TYR A 63 -30.06 10.53 23.31
CA TYR A 63 -29.85 9.72 24.51
C TYR A 63 -28.37 9.69 24.89
N ARG A 64 -28.02 10.04 26.13
CA ARG A 64 -26.65 9.93 26.66
C ARG A 64 -26.64 9.24 28.01
N VAL A 65 -25.80 8.22 28.14
CA VAL A 65 -25.47 7.55 29.41
C VAL A 65 -24.05 7.96 29.78
N GLU A 66 -23.86 8.60 30.93
CA GLU A 66 -22.55 8.89 31.50
C GLU A 66 -22.34 8.04 32.74
N TRP A 67 -21.31 7.21 32.78
CA TRP A 67 -20.99 6.36 33.93
C TRP A 67 -19.53 6.61 34.36
N ASP A 68 -19.34 7.08 35.59
CA ASP A 68 -18.03 7.44 36.16
C ASP A 68 -17.32 6.27 36.88
N GLY A 69 -17.88 5.07 36.78
CA GLY A 69 -17.51 3.89 37.56
C GLY A 69 -18.35 3.70 38.83
N THR A 70 -18.92 4.77 39.41
CA THR A 70 -19.66 4.75 40.69
C THR A 70 -21.09 5.31 40.63
N THR A 71 -21.35 6.25 39.70
CA THR A 71 -22.68 6.82 39.41
C THR A 71 -22.95 6.79 37.92
N THR A 72 -24.21 6.62 37.52
CA THR A 72 -24.66 6.70 36.14
C THR A 72 -25.73 7.75 35.97
N ARG A 73 -25.47 8.73 35.11
CA ARG A 73 -26.34 9.86 34.80
C ARG A 73 -26.93 9.68 33.41
N TYR A 74 -28.25 9.83 33.31
CA TYR A 74 -28.99 9.65 32.06
C TYR A 74 -29.50 11.01 31.56
N PHE A 75 -29.21 11.34 30.31
CA PHE A 75 -29.64 12.58 29.66
C PHE A 75 -30.47 12.27 28.41
N VAL A 76 -31.47 13.11 28.17
CA VAL A 76 -32.21 13.20 26.91
C VAL A 76 -32.05 14.64 26.43
N ASP A 77 -31.64 14.82 25.18
CA ASP A 77 -31.40 16.13 24.54
C ASP A 77 -30.48 17.07 25.35
N GLY A 78 -29.51 16.45 26.04
CA GLY A 78 -28.55 17.12 26.91
C GLY A 78 -29.04 17.47 28.32
N VAL A 79 -30.34 17.33 28.60
CA VAL A 79 -30.96 17.56 29.93
C VAL A 79 -30.87 16.28 30.76
N GLU A 80 -30.29 16.36 31.97
CA GLU A 80 -30.22 15.22 32.90
C GLU A 80 -31.63 14.87 33.38
N GLN A 81 -32.03 13.63 33.19
CA GLN A 81 -33.35 13.11 33.59
C GLN A 81 -33.28 12.46 34.98
N THR A 82 -32.22 11.70 35.25
CA THR A 82 -32.01 11.03 36.53
C THR A 82 -30.58 10.54 36.68
N THR A 83 -30.19 10.23 37.92
CA THR A 83 -28.92 9.60 38.26
C THR A 83 -29.17 8.34 39.11
N HIS A 84 -28.57 7.22 38.74
CA HIS A 84 -28.52 5.98 39.51
C HIS A 84 -27.13 5.80 40.12
N PRO A 85 -26.98 5.43 41.41
CA PRO A 85 -25.70 4.93 41.90
C PRO A 85 -25.41 3.54 41.32
N GLY A 86 -24.16 3.09 41.37
CA GLY A 86 -23.80 1.69 41.13
C GLY A 86 -22.47 1.47 40.41
N THR A 87 -21.71 0.49 40.89
CA THR A 87 -20.45 0.03 40.29
C THR A 87 -20.70 -1.23 39.47
N ALA A 88 -20.56 -1.19 38.14
CA ALA A 88 -20.64 -2.44 37.37
C ALA A 88 -19.42 -3.34 37.67
N THR A 89 -19.70 -4.61 37.91
CA THR A 89 -18.71 -5.63 38.33
C THR A 89 -18.36 -6.62 37.22
N LEU A 90 -18.84 -6.37 36.00
CA LEU A 90 -18.72 -7.23 34.82
C LEU A 90 -18.54 -6.37 33.57
N ASP A 91 -17.94 -6.93 32.53
CA ASP A 91 -17.76 -6.26 31.23
C ASP A 91 -19.10 -5.89 30.57
N THR A 92 -19.12 -4.70 29.98
CA THR A 92 -20.28 -4.19 29.24
C THR A 92 -19.86 -3.56 27.91
N TYR A 93 -20.76 -3.66 26.94
CA TYR A 93 -20.59 -3.28 25.54
C TYR A 93 -21.73 -2.32 25.18
N ALA A 94 -21.57 -1.51 24.15
CA ALA A 94 -22.66 -0.68 23.64
C ALA A 94 -23.65 -1.54 22.84
N PHE A 95 -24.95 -1.39 23.14
CA PHE A 95 -26.05 -2.10 22.48
C PHE A 95 -27.07 -1.12 21.92
N LEU A 96 -27.53 -1.43 20.70
CA LEU A 96 -28.74 -0.92 20.06
C LEU A 96 -29.63 -2.13 19.79
N TYR A 97 -30.82 -2.20 20.40
CA TYR A 97 -31.65 -3.39 20.30
C TYR A 97 -33.14 -3.09 20.09
N SER A 98 -33.75 -3.80 19.15
CA SER A 98 -35.21 -3.87 19.02
C SER A 98 -35.69 -5.27 19.36
N GLN A 99 -36.46 -5.38 20.45
CA GLN A 99 -36.95 -6.66 20.96
C GLN A 99 -38.06 -7.27 20.09
N THR A 100 -38.81 -6.43 19.36
CA THR A 100 -40.04 -6.83 18.66
C THR A 100 -39.86 -6.64 17.15
N PRO A 101 -39.98 -7.69 16.33
CA PRO A 101 -39.90 -7.57 14.88
C PRO A 101 -41.04 -6.71 14.30
N VAL A 102 -40.76 -5.95 13.24
CA VAL A 102 -41.75 -5.09 12.54
C VAL A 102 -42.96 -5.91 12.05
N GLY A 103 -42.77 -7.18 11.69
CA GLY A 103 -43.83 -8.12 11.33
C GLY A 103 -44.83 -8.45 12.46
N GLN A 104 -44.63 -7.97 13.69
CA GLN A 104 -45.60 -8.04 14.79
C GLN A 104 -46.26 -6.68 15.09
N GLY A 105 -46.12 -5.69 14.21
CA GLY A 105 -46.76 -4.38 14.33
C GLY A 105 -45.98 -3.34 15.15
N ALA A 106 -44.70 -3.57 15.43
CA ALA A 106 -43.82 -2.63 16.12
C ALA A 106 -43.06 -1.73 15.14
N SER A 107 -42.83 -0.47 15.51
CA SER A 107 -41.95 0.44 14.76
C SER A 107 -40.48 0.00 14.82
N PRO A 108 -39.69 0.21 13.75
CA PRO A 108 -38.24 -0.02 13.77
C PRO A 108 -37.52 0.97 14.70
N LEU A 109 -36.34 0.59 15.17
CA LEU A 109 -35.41 1.50 15.84
C LEU A 109 -34.55 2.20 14.80
N ASN A 110 -34.77 3.50 14.60
CA ASN A 110 -33.95 4.35 13.73
C ASN A 110 -32.86 5.04 14.57
N VAL A 111 -31.62 5.04 14.08
CA VAL A 111 -30.46 5.64 14.76
C VAL A 111 -29.64 6.42 13.74
N ASP A 112 -29.27 7.66 14.08
CA ASP A 112 -28.48 8.58 13.25
C ASP A 112 -26.96 8.34 13.46
N TRP A 113 -26.50 8.47 14.71
CA TRP A 113 -25.11 8.21 15.10
C TRP A 113 -25.02 7.62 16.51
N VAL A 114 -23.86 7.04 16.84
CA VAL A 114 -23.51 6.58 18.19
C VAL A 114 -22.06 7.00 18.52
N ARG A 115 -21.82 7.42 19.76
CA ARG A 115 -20.48 7.61 20.35
C ARG A 115 -20.45 6.81 21.66
N ALA A 116 -19.53 5.86 21.80
CA ALA A 116 -19.41 5.00 22.97
C ALA A 116 -17.94 4.70 23.32
N GLY A 117 -17.66 4.45 24.60
CA GLY A 117 -16.29 4.31 25.13
C GLY A 117 -15.77 5.59 25.79
N GLN A 118 -14.46 5.65 25.98
CA GLN A 118 -13.76 6.82 26.55
C GLN A 118 -13.12 7.65 25.44
N TYR A 119 -13.15 8.98 25.58
CA TYR A 119 -12.41 9.87 24.69
C TYR A 119 -10.91 9.84 25.01
N ALA A 120 -10.07 9.80 23.97
CA ALA A 120 -8.62 9.88 24.10
C ALA A 120 -8.20 11.21 24.72
N ALA A 121 -7.20 11.18 25.61
CA ALA A 121 -6.74 12.36 26.36
C ALA A 121 -6.19 13.48 25.47
N ASN A 122 -5.72 13.16 24.27
CA ASN A 122 -5.22 14.08 23.27
C ASN A 122 -5.35 13.53 21.84
N GLY A 123 -5.32 14.42 20.86
CA GLY A 123 -5.33 14.13 19.43
C GLY A 123 -5.03 15.40 18.63
N ASN A 124 -4.75 15.27 17.33
CA ASN A 124 -4.60 16.43 16.46
C ASN A 124 -5.26 16.21 15.09
N PHE A 125 -5.61 17.31 14.43
CA PHE A 125 -6.12 17.38 13.07
C PHE A 125 -5.26 18.36 12.27
N VAL A 126 -4.84 18.00 11.05
CA VAL A 126 -4.14 18.88 10.11
C VAL A 126 -5.02 19.11 8.89
N SER A 127 -5.22 20.37 8.51
CA SER A 127 -6.05 20.72 7.34
C SER A 127 -5.38 20.35 6.02
N CYS A 128 -6.19 20.21 4.96
CA CYS A 128 -5.70 20.40 3.60
C CYS A 128 -5.15 21.83 3.41
N ALA A 129 -4.33 22.03 2.36
CA ALA A 129 -3.80 23.34 2.04
C ALA A 129 -4.91 24.28 1.53
N GLN A 130 -5.05 25.43 2.18
CA GLN A 130 -5.95 26.52 1.81
C GLN A 130 -5.21 27.44 0.84
N ASP A 131 -5.58 27.44 -0.43
CA ASP A 131 -4.95 28.25 -1.47
C ASP A 131 -5.66 29.61 -1.62
N ALA A 132 -4.94 30.72 -1.43
CA ALA A 132 -5.44 32.07 -1.70
C ALA A 132 -5.29 32.48 -3.19
N GLY A 133 -4.73 31.62 -4.04
CA GLY A 133 -4.49 31.83 -5.47
C GLY A 133 -3.32 32.77 -5.79
N GLN A 134 -2.85 33.54 -4.81
CA GLN A 134 -1.67 34.41 -4.80
C GLN A 134 -1.13 34.50 -3.37
N PRO A 135 0.14 34.91 -3.15
CA PRO A 135 0.64 35.22 -1.81
C PRO A 135 -0.22 36.28 -1.09
N VAL A 136 -0.55 36.00 0.18
CA VAL A 136 -1.32 36.89 1.06
C VAL A 136 -0.72 36.93 2.47
N ASP A 137 -0.98 38.04 3.17
CA ASP A 137 -0.81 38.15 4.62
C ASP A 137 -2.01 37.46 5.28
N TRP A 138 -1.81 36.28 5.89
CA TRP A 138 -2.85 35.59 6.65
C TRP A 138 -3.00 36.25 8.03
N LEU A 139 -4.19 36.77 8.32
CA LEU A 139 -4.42 37.70 9.44
C LEU A 139 -4.95 37.00 10.69
N SER A 140 -6.01 36.18 10.55
CA SER A 140 -6.65 35.54 11.70
C SER A 140 -7.25 34.17 11.40
N LEU A 141 -7.32 33.37 12.45
CA LEU A 141 -8.00 32.07 12.53
C LEU A 141 -8.93 32.11 13.75
N THR A 142 -10.22 31.93 13.53
CA THR A 142 -11.25 31.81 14.57
C THR A 142 -11.90 30.43 14.56
N LEU A 143 -12.31 29.95 15.73
CA LEU A 143 -12.97 28.65 15.93
C LEU A 143 -14.37 28.88 16.51
N ASP A 144 -15.42 28.30 15.92
CA ASP A 144 -16.58 27.88 16.72
C ASP A 144 -16.22 26.53 17.35
N SER A 145 -16.19 26.48 18.68
CA SER A 145 -15.92 25.26 19.40
C SER A 145 -16.65 25.21 20.73
N ALA A 146 -17.20 24.04 21.04
CA ALA A 146 -17.63 23.71 22.39
C ALA A 146 -16.45 23.09 23.15
N THR A 147 -16.02 23.74 24.21
CA THR A 147 -15.00 23.26 25.14
C THR A 147 -15.62 22.98 26.53
N PRO A 148 -16.24 21.79 26.74
CA PRO A 148 -16.69 21.35 28.06
C PRO A 148 -15.58 21.45 29.13
N ALA A 149 -15.96 21.63 30.39
CA ALA A 149 -15.01 21.70 31.49
C ALA A 149 -14.06 20.47 31.52
N GLY A 150 -12.76 20.74 31.53
CA GLY A 150 -11.70 19.72 31.40
C GLY A 150 -11.21 19.48 29.97
N THR A 151 -11.73 20.18 28.96
CA THR A 151 -11.30 20.07 27.55
C THR A 151 -10.66 21.35 27.04
N ALA A 152 -9.78 21.24 26.04
CA ALA A 152 -9.16 22.40 25.37
C ALA A 152 -8.80 22.10 23.91
N VAL A 153 -8.81 23.16 23.09
CA VAL A 153 -8.31 23.16 21.71
C VAL A 153 -7.27 24.28 21.59
N SER A 154 -6.16 24.03 20.90
CA SER A 154 -5.24 25.07 20.46
C SER A 154 -5.02 24.99 18.94
N ALA A 155 -4.85 26.16 18.31
CA ALA A 155 -4.65 26.27 16.87
C ALA A 155 -3.20 26.64 16.55
N TRP A 156 -2.68 26.01 15.51
CA TRP A 156 -1.40 26.31 14.88
C TRP A 156 -1.62 26.54 13.40
N THR A 157 -0.72 27.28 12.78
CA THR A 157 -0.71 27.55 11.34
C THR A 157 0.69 27.33 10.78
N ARG A 158 0.77 27.07 9.48
CA ARG A 158 2.00 27.19 8.68
C ARG A 158 1.63 27.61 7.27
N THR A 159 2.55 28.26 6.57
CA THR A 159 2.30 28.79 5.22
C THR A 159 3.35 28.29 4.21
N SER A 160 3.02 28.40 2.93
CA SER A 160 3.86 27.99 1.81
C SER A 160 3.63 28.92 0.60
N THR A 161 4.65 29.06 -0.24
CA THR A 161 4.60 29.83 -1.50
C THR A 161 4.43 28.95 -2.75
N ASP A 162 4.60 27.63 -2.61
CA ASP A 162 4.66 26.66 -3.71
C ASP A 162 3.79 25.40 -3.48
N GLY A 163 3.18 25.26 -2.29
CA GLY A 163 2.40 24.10 -1.85
C GLY A 163 3.24 22.93 -1.33
N VAL A 164 4.57 22.99 -1.49
CA VAL A 164 5.51 21.87 -1.27
C VAL A 164 6.47 22.18 -0.13
N THR A 165 7.03 23.39 -0.11
CA THR A 165 7.94 23.92 0.89
C THR A 165 7.13 24.72 1.91
N TRP A 166 7.10 24.27 3.16
CA TRP A 166 6.27 24.84 4.23
C TRP A 166 7.10 25.48 5.34
N SER A 167 6.56 26.53 5.96
CA SER A 167 7.10 27.09 7.20
C SER A 167 7.00 26.10 8.37
N ASP A 168 7.75 26.38 9.43
CA ASP A 168 7.47 25.79 10.75
C ASP A 168 6.05 26.12 11.22
N TRP A 169 5.53 25.27 12.12
CA TRP A 169 4.22 25.47 12.76
C TRP A 169 4.29 26.58 13.83
N ALA A 170 3.53 27.66 13.62
CA ALA A 170 3.37 28.76 14.56
C ALA A 170 1.98 28.69 15.24
N ALA A 171 1.94 28.75 16.57
CA ALA A 171 0.68 28.82 17.33
C ALA A 171 -0.03 30.17 17.08
N THR A 172 -1.36 30.19 17.11
CA THR A 172 -2.12 31.46 17.02
C THR A 172 -2.02 32.26 18.31
N ASN A 173 -1.87 33.58 18.20
CA ASN A 173 -1.89 34.47 19.36
C ASN A 173 -3.33 34.96 19.60
N GLY A 174 -4.09 34.17 20.37
CA GLY A 174 -5.54 34.26 20.36
C GLY A 174 -6.06 33.87 18.97
N THR A 175 -6.66 34.82 18.27
CA THR A 175 -7.11 34.64 16.88
C THR A 175 -6.05 35.03 15.84
N ALA A 176 -4.99 35.76 16.22
CA ALA A 176 -4.01 36.26 15.24
C ALA A 176 -3.11 35.14 14.71
N ILE A 177 -2.90 35.11 13.40
CA ILE A 177 -1.98 34.19 12.74
C ILE A 177 -0.55 34.75 12.86
N ALA A 178 0.40 33.89 13.22
CA ALA A 178 1.82 34.21 13.37
C ALA A 178 2.72 33.60 12.27
N SER A 179 2.13 32.88 11.32
CA SER A 179 2.83 32.36 10.13
C SER A 179 3.20 33.49 9.16
N PRO A 180 4.31 33.39 8.40
CA PRO A 180 4.68 34.39 7.42
C PRO A 180 3.70 34.44 6.23
N ALA A 181 3.76 35.51 5.44
CA ALA A 181 3.00 35.63 4.20
C ALA A 181 3.26 34.44 3.25
N GLY A 182 2.20 33.97 2.58
CA GLY A 182 2.27 32.81 1.68
C GLY A 182 0.98 32.63 0.89
N GLN A 183 1.05 31.90 -0.21
CA GLN A 183 -0.12 31.59 -1.04
C GLN A 183 -0.99 30.53 -0.39
N PHE A 184 -0.36 29.51 0.19
CA PHE A 184 -1.03 28.40 0.83
C PHE A 184 -0.92 28.51 2.36
N LEU A 185 -1.97 28.16 3.08
CA LEU A 185 -1.96 27.97 4.53
C LEU A 185 -2.46 26.57 4.90
N GLN A 186 -1.84 25.96 5.91
CA GLN A 186 -2.40 24.83 6.63
C GLN A 186 -2.58 25.22 8.10
N TYR A 187 -3.65 24.73 8.72
CA TYR A 187 -3.83 24.81 10.17
C TYR A 187 -3.76 23.43 10.81
N ARG A 188 -3.27 23.37 12.05
CA ARG A 188 -3.34 22.19 12.92
C ARG A 188 -4.14 22.54 14.16
N LEU A 189 -5.09 21.70 14.51
CA LEU A 189 -5.83 21.80 15.77
C LEU A 189 -5.30 20.69 16.69
N ASP A 190 -4.79 21.06 17.86
CA ASP A 190 -4.46 20.10 18.91
C ASP A 190 -5.62 20.08 19.91
N LEU A 191 -6.23 18.92 20.10
CA LEU A 191 -7.37 18.71 20.99
C LEU A 191 -6.91 17.94 22.23
N SER A 192 -7.46 18.27 23.40
CA SER A 192 -7.13 17.60 24.65
C SER A 192 -8.31 17.52 25.63
N THR A 193 -8.29 16.51 26.49
CA THR A 193 -9.23 16.34 27.60
C THR A 193 -8.57 15.71 28.82
N THR A 194 -8.88 16.24 30.00
CA THR A 194 -8.59 15.64 31.32
C THR A 194 -9.78 14.86 31.88
N ASN A 195 -10.88 14.78 31.12
CA ASN A 195 -12.12 14.11 31.49
C ASN A 195 -12.52 13.13 30.37
N SER A 196 -12.29 11.84 30.56
CA SER A 196 -12.53 10.81 29.54
C SER A 196 -14.01 10.66 29.11
N LEU A 197 -14.96 11.29 29.82
CA LEU A 197 -16.36 11.39 29.46
C LEU A 197 -16.69 12.69 28.66
N ARG A 198 -15.69 13.47 28.26
CA ARG A 198 -15.83 14.71 27.47
C ARG A 198 -14.72 14.83 26.42
N SER A 199 -15.07 15.43 25.29
CA SER A 199 -14.14 15.86 24.25
C SER A 199 -14.50 17.29 23.85
N PRO A 200 -13.53 18.13 23.46
CA PRO A 200 -13.86 19.39 22.81
C PRO A 200 -14.33 19.13 21.38
N GLU A 201 -15.28 19.93 20.90
CA GLU A 201 -15.88 19.80 19.58
C GLU A 201 -15.67 21.10 18.80
N VAL A 202 -14.93 21.06 17.69
CA VAL A 202 -14.78 22.19 16.76
C VAL A 202 -15.80 22.04 15.64
N ARG A 203 -16.54 23.10 15.34
CA ARG A 203 -17.65 23.10 14.39
C ARG A 203 -17.35 23.85 13.10
N SER A 204 -16.55 24.91 13.20
CA SER A 204 -16.05 25.65 12.05
C SER A 204 -14.69 26.28 12.36
N VAL A 205 -13.93 26.55 11.30
CA VAL A 205 -12.67 27.29 11.32
C VAL A 205 -12.80 28.39 10.29
N THR A 206 -12.74 29.65 10.70
CA THR A 206 -12.81 30.81 9.81
C THR A 206 -11.43 31.45 9.69
N LEU A 207 -10.94 31.60 8.46
CA LEU A 207 -9.68 32.25 8.14
C LEU A 207 -9.91 33.64 7.56
N GLN A 208 -9.00 34.56 7.80
CA GLN A 208 -8.96 35.88 7.18
C GLN A 208 -7.57 36.15 6.60
N ASN A 209 -7.50 36.81 5.44
CA ASN A 209 -6.24 37.23 4.81
C ASN A 209 -6.38 38.60 4.12
N ALA A 210 -5.25 39.16 3.68
CA ALA A 210 -5.18 40.39 2.89
C ALA A 210 -4.02 40.34 1.88
N PRO A 211 -4.04 41.14 0.79
CA PRO A 211 -2.92 41.21 -0.15
C PRO A 211 -1.62 41.64 0.54
N VAL A 212 -0.50 41.02 0.19
CA VAL A 212 0.80 41.25 0.87
C VAL A 212 1.17 42.73 0.88
N GLY A 213 1.37 43.28 2.08
CA GLY A 213 1.77 44.68 2.26
C GLY A 213 0.64 45.69 2.07
N ALA A 214 -0.63 45.26 2.02
CA ALA A 214 -1.77 46.16 2.13
C ALA A 214 -1.71 46.95 3.46
N PRO A 215 -2.12 48.24 3.50
CA PRO A 215 -2.06 49.03 4.71
C PRO A 215 -3.10 48.55 5.74
N THR A 216 -2.66 47.72 6.68
CA THR A 216 -3.48 47.26 7.81
C THR A 216 -4.00 48.46 8.61
N SER A 217 -5.32 48.65 8.68
CA SER A 217 -5.94 49.74 9.44
C SER A 217 -5.77 49.51 10.95
N THR A 218 -4.74 50.11 11.53
CA THR A 218 -4.30 49.84 12.91
C THR A 218 -5.32 50.33 13.96
N PRO A 219 -5.79 49.47 14.89
CA PRO A 219 -6.36 49.94 16.15
C PRO A 219 -5.21 50.38 17.09
N THR A 220 -5.17 51.66 17.43
CA THR A 220 -4.08 52.27 18.21
C THR A 220 -4.00 51.76 19.66
N ALA A 221 -2.81 51.36 20.11
CA ALA A 221 -2.49 51.16 21.53
C ALA A 221 -1.15 51.84 21.88
N THR A 222 -1.23 52.87 22.72
CA THR A 222 -0.17 53.84 23.04
C THR A 222 1.03 53.27 23.82
N ASN A 223 2.25 53.74 23.48
CA ASN A 223 3.48 53.49 24.26
C ASN A 223 3.40 54.05 25.69
N THR A 224 3.98 53.36 26.67
CA THR A 224 4.73 53.98 27.78
C THR A 224 5.74 52.96 28.35
N PRO A 225 7.06 53.27 28.40
CA PRO A 225 8.07 52.39 28.97
C PRO A 225 8.38 52.72 30.44
N THR A 226 8.90 51.75 31.18
CA THR A 226 9.60 51.97 32.46
C THR A 226 10.80 51.02 32.56
N GLU A 227 12.01 51.57 32.70
CA GLU A 227 13.20 50.81 33.05
C GLU A 227 13.20 50.40 34.53
N THR A 228 14.04 49.43 34.91
CA THR A 228 15.20 49.71 35.79
C THR A 228 16.19 48.54 35.73
N ALA A 229 17.48 48.85 35.77
CA ALA A 229 18.59 47.89 35.70
C ALA A 229 18.76 47.08 37.03
N THR A 230 19.69 46.14 37.17
CA THR A 230 21.13 46.46 37.27
C THR A 230 22.02 45.23 37.07
N ALA A 231 23.21 45.53 36.54
CA ALA A 231 24.42 44.74 36.30
C ALA A 231 24.89 43.84 37.51
N THR A 232 25.99 43.07 37.46
CA THR A 232 27.34 43.48 37.00
C THR A 232 28.34 42.32 36.83
N ASN A 233 29.25 42.45 35.85
CA ASN A 233 30.73 42.27 35.87
C ASN A 233 31.40 41.04 36.56
N THR A 234 32.55 40.47 36.13
CA THR A 234 33.53 40.83 35.07
C THR A 234 34.51 39.67 34.77
N ALA A 235 35.16 39.71 33.58
CA ALA A 235 36.53 39.24 33.21
C ALA A 235 36.95 37.74 33.43
N VAL A 236 37.58 36.97 32.51
CA VAL A 236 38.66 37.20 31.49
C VAL A 236 40.08 37.28 32.11
N PRO A 237 41.13 36.55 31.63
CA PRO A 237 41.27 35.27 30.89
C PRO A 237 42.43 34.39 31.49
N PRO A 238 43.51 33.86 30.82
CA PRO A 238 43.70 33.15 29.53
C PRO A 238 44.56 31.82 29.58
N THR A 239 44.52 31.01 28.50
CA THR A 239 45.62 30.18 27.88
C THR A 239 46.35 28.99 28.58
N ALA A 240 46.85 28.10 27.69
CA ALA A 240 48.11 27.30 27.74
C ALA A 240 48.11 25.85 28.32
N THR A 241 49.01 24.90 27.98
CA THR A 241 49.86 24.59 26.76
C THR A 241 50.61 23.24 26.98
N ALA A 242 50.88 22.45 25.91
CA ALA A 242 51.82 21.29 25.83
C ALA A 242 51.43 20.01 26.64
N THR A 243 52.01 18.80 26.45
CA THR A 243 53.38 18.41 25.97
C THR A 243 53.40 17.03 25.24
N ALA A 244 54.49 16.74 24.50
CA ALA A 244 54.78 15.47 23.78
C ALA A 244 55.51 14.42 24.71
N THR A 245 56.09 13.26 24.33
CA THR A 245 56.81 12.85 23.08
C THR A 245 57.12 11.33 22.99
N ASN A 246 57.21 10.77 21.76
CA ASN A 246 58.11 9.69 21.23
C ASN A 246 58.40 8.32 21.94
N ARG A 247 58.09 7.20 21.22
CA ARG A 247 58.94 6.04 20.74
C ARG A 247 59.88 5.25 21.72
N PRO A 248 60.35 3.98 21.43
CA PRO A 248 60.20 3.13 20.22
C PRO A 248 59.94 1.59 20.42
N LEU A 249 59.92 0.85 19.29
CA LEU A 249 60.02 -0.62 19.06
C LEU A 249 61.45 -1.20 19.32
N PRO A 250 61.77 -2.53 19.30
CA PRO A 250 61.27 -3.68 18.47
C PRO A 250 61.02 -4.99 19.32
N PRO A 251 61.04 -6.29 18.86
CA PRO A 251 61.29 -6.91 17.54
C PRO A 251 60.26 -7.99 17.06
N THR A 252 60.64 -9.29 16.93
CA THR A 252 60.08 -10.27 15.97
C THR A 252 60.10 -11.75 16.39
N ASN A 253 59.23 -12.60 15.80
CA ASN A 253 59.57 -13.98 15.35
C ASN A 253 58.50 -14.59 14.42
N THR A 254 58.86 -15.64 13.64
CA THR A 254 58.01 -16.32 12.63
C THR A 254 58.13 -17.85 12.68
N PRO A 255 57.12 -18.59 12.18
CA PRO A 255 57.31 -19.94 11.64
C PRO A 255 56.67 -20.14 10.23
N VAL A 256 56.99 -21.27 9.57
CA VAL A 256 56.65 -21.57 8.17
C VAL A 256 55.81 -22.87 8.06
N PRO A 257 54.76 -22.94 7.21
CA PRO A 257 54.01 -24.17 6.93
C PRO A 257 54.58 -24.99 5.74
N PRO A 258 54.29 -26.31 5.65
CA PRO A 258 54.93 -27.21 4.68
C PRO A 258 54.29 -27.26 3.28
N THR A 259 55.05 -27.76 2.31
CA THR A 259 54.63 -28.00 0.93
C THR A 259 53.71 -29.22 0.81
N ALA A 260 52.65 -29.13 0.00
CA ALA A 260 51.77 -30.24 -0.36
C ALA A 260 51.74 -30.45 -1.90
N THR A 261 51.54 -31.69 -2.33
CA THR A 261 51.66 -32.09 -3.75
C THR A 261 50.38 -31.79 -4.53
N ALA A 262 50.51 -31.28 -5.75
CA ALA A 262 49.36 -31.02 -6.62
C ALA A 262 48.62 -32.31 -7.00
N THR A 263 47.40 -32.46 -6.48
CA THR A 263 46.37 -33.32 -7.06
C THR A 263 45.54 -32.48 -8.03
N SER A 264 45.02 -33.07 -9.10
CA SER A 264 44.23 -32.37 -10.11
C SER A 264 42.91 -31.87 -9.51
N THR A 265 42.85 -30.57 -9.20
CA THR A 265 41.63 -29.91 -8.73
C THR A 265 40.50 -30.14 -9.73
N PRO A 266 39.29 -30.57 -9.31
CA PRO A 266 38.15 -30.59 -10.22
C PRO A 266 37.90 -29.17 -10.72
N THR A 267 37.76 -29.01 -12.04
CA THR A 267 37.40 -27.72 -12.63
C THR A 267 36.07 -27.27 -12.02
N PRO A 268 35.96 -26.05 -11.46
CA PRO A 268 34.71 -25.60 -10.88
C PRO A 268 33.62 -25.59 -11.96
N ILE A 269 32.45 -26.15 -11.62
CA ILE A 269 31.29 -26.15 -12.51
C ILE A 269 30.84 -24.69 -12.66
N ALA A 270 31.13 -24.12 -13.83
CA ALA A 270 30.79 -22.74 -14.17
C ALA A 270 29.55 -22.72 -15.06
N LEU A 271 28.63 -21.78 -14.79
CA LEU A 271 27.41 -21.59 -15.54
C LEU A 271 27.71 -20.72 -16.79
N PRO A 272 27.35 -21.16 -18.01
CA PRO A 272 27.61 -20.39 -19.22
C PRO A 272 26.75 -19.13 -19.28
N VAL A 273 27.33 -18.03 -19.76
CA VAL A 273 26.69 -16.71 -19.82
C VAL A 273 26.52 -16.23 -21.27
N GLY A 274 25.37 -15.62 -21.58
CA GLY A 274 25.07 -15.04 -22.88
C GLY A 274 25.84 -13.74 -23.16
N ALA A 275 25.93 -13.33 -24.42
CA ALA A 275 26.75 -12.18 -24.83
C ALA A 275 26.33 -10.83 -24.19
N GLY A 276 25.09 -10.70 -23.70
CA GLY A 276 24.62 -9.54 -22.94
C GLY A 276 24.85 -9.60 -21.43
N GLY A 277 25.21 -10.77 -20.88
CA GLY A 277 25.24 -11.04 -19.44
C GLY A 277 24.20 -12.08 -19.01
N PHE A 278 23.73 -12.01 -17.77
CA PHE A 278 22.76 -12.93 -17.18
C PHE A 278 21.84 -12.23 -16.16
N VAL A 279 20.75 -12.90 -15.81
CA VAL A 279 19.86 -12.56 -14.69
C VAL A 279 19.72 -13.80 -13.83
N GLN A 280 19.48 -13.65 -12.52
CA GLN A 280 18.94 -14.72 -11.66
C GLN A 280 17.66 -14.21 -11.01
N THR A 281 16.57 -14.98 -11.11
CA THR A 281 15.20 -14.63 -10.67
C THR A 281 14.42 -15.85 -10.13
N SER A 282 15.11 -16.89 -9.65
CA SER A 282 14.44 -18.11 -9.22
C SER A 282 15.15 -18.86 -8.10
N ALA A 283 14.38 -19.57 -7.27
CA ALA A 283 14.91 -20.35 -6.16
C ALA A 283 15.85 -21.48 -6.62
N THR A 284 15.71 -21.96 -7.86
CA THR A 284 16.60 -22.95 -8.46
C THR A 284 17.96 -22.34 -8.85
N GLU A 285 17.97 -21.09 -9.32
CA GLU A 285 19.19 -20.38 -9.73
C GLU A 285 20.01 -19.89 -8.53
N PHE A 286 19.35 -19.28 -7.54
CA PHE A 286 20.01 -18.88 -6.29
C PHE A 286 20.32 -20.09 -5.41
N GLY A 287 19.44 -21.10 -5.38
CA GLY A 287 19.62 -22.35 -4.62
C GLY A 287 20.52 -23.39 -5.29
N ALA A 288 21.19 -23.04 -6.39
CA ALA A 288 22.02 -23.96 -7.17
C ALA A 288 23.15 -24.58 -6.30
N PRO A 289 23.49 -25.88 -6.42
CA PRO A 289 24.43 -26.56 -5.51
C PRO A 289 25.88 -26.04 -5.45
N CYS A 290 26.24 -25.08 -6.32
CA CYS A 290 27.52 -24.38 -6.33
C CYS A 290 27.50 -23.03 -5.59
N ALA A 291 26.33 -22.56 -5.14
CA ALA A 291 26.20 -21.39 -4.29
C ALA A 291 26.53 -21.72 -2.83
N ALA A 292 27.02 -20.73 -2.08
CA ALA A 292 27.40 -20.88 -0.68
C ALA A 292 26.70 -19.83 0.20
N LEU A 293 25.89 -20.30 1.14
CA LEU A 293 25.13 -19.47 2.06
C LEU A 293 25.72 -19.53 3.48
N THR A 294 25.61 -18.43 4.22
CA THR A 294 26.08 -18.32 5.61
C THR A 294 25.14 -17.39 6.37
N ALA A 295 24.37 -17.92 7.32
CA ALA A 295 23.30 -17.19 8.01
C ALA A 295 22.26 -16.55 7.05
N ALA A 296 22.12 -17.14 5.87
CA ALA A 296 21.26 -16.71 4.77
C ALA A 296 20.52 -17.92 4.18
N SER A 297 19.38 -17.68 3.53
CA SER A 297 18.55 -18.68 2.86
C SER A 297 18.07 -18.19 1.49
N VAL A 298 17.54 -19.13 0.70
CA VAL A 298 16.83 -18.86 -0.56
C VAL A 298 15.36 -19.23 -0.34
N SER A 299 14.44 -18.36 -0.76
CA SER A 299 13.00 -18.55 -0.60
C SER A 299 12.27 -18.48 -1.93
N ASP A 300 11.53 -19.53 -2.27
CA ASP A 300 10.64 -19.60 -3.44
C ASP A 300 9.39 -18.70 -3.33
N ALA A 301 8.99 -18.31 -2.12
CA ALA A 301 7.81 -17.49 -1.79
C ALA A 301 7.52 -16.31 -2.74
N LEU A 302 8.56 -15.65 -3.26
CA LEU A 302 8.50 -14.62 -4.31
C LEU A 302 9.68 -14.76 -5.28
N GLY A 303 9.97 -15.98 -5.75
CA GLY A 303 10.93 -16.20 -6.85
C GLY A 303 12.41 -16.31 -6.49
N GLY A 304 12.75 -16.96 -5.38
CA GLY A 304 14.16 -17.21 -5.03
C GLY A 304 14.83 -16.12 -4.21
N GLU A 305 14.07 -15.40 -3.39
CA GLU A 305 14.57 -14.34 -2.52
C GLU A 305 15.79 -14.81 -1.71
N VAL A 306 16.93 -14.17 -1.92
CA VAL A 306 18.10 -14.34 -1.06
C VAL A 306 17.97 -13.44 0.16
N ARG A 307 17.81 -14.06 1.32
CA ARG A 307 17.42 -13.41 2.58
C ARG A 307 18.31 -13.85 3.75
N LEU A 308 18.19 -13.19 4.90
CA LEU A 308 18.74 -13.69 6.16
C LEU A 308 17.92 -14.90 6.62
N ALA A 309 18.59 -15.94 7.11
CA ALA A 309 17.92 -17.14 7.60
C ALA A 309 17.21 -16.86 8.94
N ALA A 310 15.93 -17.24 9.08
CA ALA A 310 15.24 -17.13 10.36
C ALA A 310 15.68 -18.24 11.33
N THR A 311 15.42 -18.05 12.64
CA THR A 311 15.79 -19.04 13.69
C THR A 311 15.20 -20.43 13.42
N VAL A 312 13.96 -20.49 12.90
CA VAL A 312 13.42 -21.64 12.17
C VAL A 312 12.76 -21.10 10.91
N GLU A 313 13.08 -21.68 9.75
CA GLU A 313 12.33 -21.47 8.51
C GLU A 313 12.14 -22.81 7.78
N ASP A 314 11.03 -22.93 7.05
CA ASP A 314 10.81 -24.01 6.11
C ASP A 314 9.91 -23.57 4.96
N TYR A 315 10.22 -24.10 3.77
CA TYR A 315 9.51 -23.88 2.50
C TYR A 315 8.96 -25.21 1.93
N PHE A 316 9.02 -26.27 2.74
CA PHE A 316 8.55 -27.65 2.47
C PHE A 316 8.87 -28.22 1.06
N THR A 317 9.96 -27.76 0.44
CA THR A 317 10.47 -28.26 -0.84
C THR A 317 11.13 -29.63 -0.75
N ALA A 318 11.48 -30.07 0.47
CA ALA A 318 11.95 -31.43 0.73
C ALA A 318 10.77 -32.42 0.72
N PRO A 319 10.96 -33.67 0.25
CA PRO A 319 9.87 -34.66 0.12
C PRO A 319 9.31 -35.20 1.45
N ALA A 320 9.74 -34.65 2.59
CA ALA A 320 9.26 -34.98 3.92
C ALA A 320 9.57 -33.84 4.91
N ILE A 321 8.79 -33.75 6.00
CA ILE A 321 9.00 -32.78 7.08
C ILE A 321 10.38 -32.96 7.73
N ASN A 322 11.13 -31.87 7.85
CA ASN A 322 12.42 -31.86 8.53
C ASN A 322 12.25 -31.96 10.05
N THR A 323 12.45 -33.16 10.61
CA THR A 323 12.28 -33.46 12.03
C THR A 323 13.33 -32.82 12.96
N SER A 324 14.42 -32.24 12.42
CA SER A 324 15.36 -31.44 13.21
C SER A 324 14.88 -30.00 13.42
N ARG A 325 13.93 -29.52 12.60
CA ARG A 325 13.23 -28.24 12.77
C ARG A 325 11.90 -28.42 13.49
N TRP A 326 11.16 -29.48 13.15
CA TRP A 326 9.78 -29.70 13.57
C TRP A 326 9.58 -30.98 14.38
N LEU A 327 8.86 -30.87 15.48
CA LEU A 327 8.16 -31.99 16.11
C LEU A 327 6.79 -32.13 15.43
N VAL A 328 6.51 -33.29 14.87
CA VAL A 328 5.18 -33.66 14.35
C VAL A 328 4.33 -34.23 15.48
N GLY A 329 3.06 -33.84 15.55
CA GLY A 329 2.11 -34.42 16.48
C GLY A 329 0.67 -34.36 15.96
N TYR A 330 -0.26 -34.84 16.78
CA TYR A 330 -1.67 -35.03 16.39
C TYR A 330 -2.60 -34.35 17.38
N ALA A 331 -3.68 -33.74 16.86
CA ALA A 331 -4.74 -33.14 17.67
C ALA A 331 -5.47 -34.15 18.55
N ASN A 332 -5.55 -35.40 18.07
CA ASN A 332 -6.35 -36.48 18.62
C ASN A 332 -5.52 -37.75 18.74
N THR A 333 -5.63 -38.48 19.84
CA THR A 333 -4.93 -39.76 20.04
C THR A 333 -5.45 -40.89 19.16
N TRP A 334 -6.65 -40.71 18.58
CA TRP A 334 -7.33 -41.67 17.70
C TRP A 334 -7.25 -41.30 16.21
N TYR A 335 -6.79 -40.10 15.86
CA TYR A 335 -6.58 -39.65 14.47
C TYR A 335 -5.13 -39.24 14.27
N THR A 336 -4.37 -40.07 13.55
CA THR A 336 -2.90 -39.98 13.47
C THR A 336 -2.39 -39.92 12.04
N VAL A 337 -3.14 -39.23 11.16
CA VAL A 337 -2.73 -38.96 9.77
C VAL A 337 -1.52 -38.01 9.77
N PRO A 338 -0.36 -38.41 9.23
CA PRO A 338 0.81 -37.54 9.17
C PRO A 338 0.59 -36.35 8.24
N PRO A 339 1.21 -35.17 8.50
CA PRO A 339 1.28 -34.09 7.54
C PRO A 339 1.89 -34.56 6.23
N VAL A 340 1.25 -34.22 5.11
CA VAL A 340 1.69 -34.61 3.75
C VAL A 340 2.39 -33.43 3.11
N VAL A 341 3.53 -33.66 2.46
CA VAL A 341 4.29 -32.62 1.75
C VAL A 341 4.26 -32.90 0.25
N GLY A 342 4.00 -31.86 -0.57
CA GLY A 342 4.04 -31.92 -2.02
C GLY A 342 4.04 -30.53 -2.65
N ASN A 343 4.85 -30.34 -3.70
CA ASN A 343 4.94 -29.09 -4.46
C ASN A 343 5.17 -27.83 -3.60
N GLY A 344 6.05 -27.92 -2.58
CA GLY A 344 6.33 -26.82 -1.64
C GLY A 344 5.30 -26.65 -0.51
N VAL A 345 4.16 -27.33 -0.57
CA VAL A 345 3.08 -27.18 0.41
C VAL A 345 3.04 -28.36 1.39
N VAL A 346 2.83 -28.08 2.68
CA VAL A 346 2.41 -29.07 3.68
C VAL A 346 0.90 -28.99 3.92
N SER A 347 0.21 -30.13 3.82
CA SER A 347 -1.19 -30.30 4.21
C SER A 347 -1.29 -30.93 5.60
N LEU A 348 -2.12 -30.36 6.47
CA LEU A 348 -2.37 -30.81 7.84
C LEU A 348 -3.84 -31.24 8.03
N ASP A 349 -4.05 -32.44 8.56
CA ASP A 349 -5.36 -33.02 8.83
C ASP A 349 -5.39 -33.60 10.26
N GLY A 350 -6.02 -32.89 11.21
CA GLY A 350 -5.98 -33.26 12.64
C GLY A 350 -4.56 -33.34 13.23
N SER A 351 -3.60 -32.60 12.67
CA SER A 351 -2.16 -32.71 12.94
C SER A 351 -1.53 -31.34 13.25
N TYR A 352 -0.36 -31.33 13.89
CA TYR A 352 0.46 -30.12 14.05
C TYR A 352 1.94 -30.34 13.73
N LEU A 353 2.58 -29.24 13.31
CA LEU A 353 4.01 -29.02 13.40
C LEU A 353 4.28 -28.06 14.56
N ARG A 354 5.18 -28.43 15.48
CA ARG A 354 5.74 -27.54 16.52
C ARG A 354 7.23 -27.35 16.25
N THR A 355 7.78 -26.16 16.44
CA THR A 355 9.23 -25.99 16.43
C THR A 355 9.93 -26.86 17.48
N GLN A 356 11.12 -27.39 17.15
CA GLN A 356 12.04 -28.00 18.10
C GLN A 356 12.64 -26.92 19.01
N ALA A 357 13.02 -25.77 18.42
CA ALA A 357 13.52 -24.60 19.14
C ALA A 357 12.42 -23.95 20.01
N ASN A 358 12.77 -23.67 21.26
CA ASN A 358 12.05 -22.73 22.14
C ASN A 358 12.40 -21.30 21.70
N MET A 359 11.39 -20.45 21.54
CA MET A 359 11.48 -19.07 21.08
C MET A 359 11.66 -18.06 22.21
N GLN A 360 11.65 -18.49 23.47
CA GLN A 360 11.93 -17.63 24.62
C GLN A 360 13.24 -16.85 24.53
N PRO A 361 14.38 -17.39 24.04
CA PRO A 361 15.62 -16.63 23.90
C PRO A 361 15.57 -15.60 22.76
N ALA A 362 14.64 -15.75 21.81
CA ALA A 362 14.42 -14.82 20.73
C ALA A 362 13.53 -13.67 21.25
N GLN A 363 14.14 -12.51 21.51
CA GLN A 363 13.50 -11.31 22.07
C GLN A 363 14.09 -10.06 21.40
N PRO A 364 13.30 -9.25 20.66
CA PRO A 364 11.94 -9.48 20.18
C PRO A 364 11.88 -10.60 19.13
N ARG A 365 10.69 -11.16 18.87
CA ARG A 365 10.52 -12.29 17.94
C ARG A 365 9.29 -12.15 17.06
N PHE A 366 9.31 -12.81 15.91
CA PHE A 366 8.17 -12.89 15.01
C PHE A 366 7.78 -14.35 14.69
N PHE A 367 6.53 -14.55 14.33
CA PHE A 367 6.02 -15.74 13.63
C PHE A 367 5.44 -15.25 12.31
N GLU A 368 5.69 -15.96 11.21
CA GLU A 368 5.13 -15.65 9.90
C GLU A 368 4.89 -16.95 9.13
N ALA A 369 3.71 -17.14 8.56
CA ALA A 369 3.41 -18.29 7.71
C ALA A 369 2.35 -17.95 6.66
N ARG A 370 2.51 -18.48 5.44
CA ARG A 370 1.53 -18.35 4.35
C ARG A 370 0.65 -19.60 4.31
N ALA A 371 -0.65 -19.45 4.56
CA ALA A 371 -1.57 -20.56 4.79
C ALA A 371 -2.93 -20.39 4.09
N LEU A 372 -3.43 -21.50 3.55
CA LEU A 372 -4.77 -21.68 3.00
C LEU A 372 -5.58 -22.53 3.99
N GLN A 373 -6.54 -21.91 4.67
CA GLN A 373 -7.25 -22.54 5.79
C GLN A 373 -8.53 -23.30 5.38
N ARG A 374 -9.01 -23.13 4.14
CA ARG A 374 -10.14 -23.89 3.54
C ARG A 374 -9.79 -24.34 2.12
N VAL A 375 -9.17 -25.51 2.01
CA VAL A 375 -8.71 -26.12 0.75
C VAL A 375 -9.86 -26.62 -0.14
N ASN A 376 -10.98 -27.05 0.45
CA ASN A 376 -12.07 -27.75 -0.28
C ASN A 376 -13.48 -27.16 -0.03
N GLY A 377 -13.58 -25.92 0.42
CA GLY A 377 -14.86 -25.24 0.70
C GLY A 377 -15.62 -25.75 1.93
N ALA A 378 -15.18 -26.84 2.59
CA ALA A 378 -15.72 -27.29 3.87
C ALA A 378 -15.34 -26.33 5.02
N ALA A 379 -15.84 -26.58 6.23
CA ALA A 379 -15.52 -25.78 7.42
C ALA A 379 -14.01 -25.84 7.76
N ALA A 380 -13.40 -24.75 8.23
CA ALA A 380 -11.93 -24.66 8.35
C ALA A 380 -11.30 -25.57 9.43
N GLY A 381 -12.11 -26.26 10.25
CA GLY A 381 -11.64 -27.30 11.17
C GLY A 381 -10.77 -26.81 12.34
N TRP A 382 -10.93 -25.54 12.71
CA TRP A 382 -10.16 -24.88 13.78
C TRP A 382 -8.64 -24.95 13.56
N PRO A 383 -8.09 -24.20 12.60
CA PRO A 383 -6.66 -24.04 12.42
C PRO A 383 -6.09 -22.92 13.32
N ASP A 384 -4.99 -23.22 14.00
CA ASP A 384 -4.25 -22.28 14.85
C ASP A 384 -2.84 -22.02 14.25
N LEU A 385 -2.42 -20.75 14.25
CA LEU A 385 -1.10 -20.31 13.78
C LEU A 385 -0.47 -19.34 14.78
N GLY A 386 0.77 -19.59 15.23
CA GLY A 386 1.51 -18.63 16.06
C GLY A 386 2.40 -19.25 17.14
N PHE A 387 2.50 -18.57 18.28
CA PHE A 387 3.29 -18.99 19.45
C PHE A 387 2.43 -19.67 20.52
N TYR A 388 2.87 -20.82 21.04
CA TYR A 388 2.16 -21.56 22.10
C TYR A 388 3.14 -22.24 23.09
N ARG A 389 2.63 -22.81 24.18
CA ARG A 389 3.41 -23.63 25.15
C ARG A 389 3.92 -24.93 24.51
N ASP A 390 4.73 -25.72 25.22
CA ASP A 390 5.33 -26.97 24.70
C ASP A 390 4.31 -28.02 24.20
N GLN A 391 3.13 -28.08 24.83
CA GLN A 391 2.01 -28.98 24.51
C GLN A 391 0.85 -28.26 23.79
N ALA A 392 0.25 -28.97 22.81
CA ALA A 392 -0.88 -28.48 22.02
C ALA A 392 -2.12 -28.09 22.88
N PRO A 393 -3.00 -27.21 22.36
CA PRO A 393 -4.21 -26.73 23.05
C PRO A 393 -5.14 -27.81 23.62
N LEU A 394 -5.38 -28.90 22.87
CA LEU A 394 -6.40 -29.91 23.20
C LEU A 394 -5.92 -31.08 24.09
N THR A 395 -4.71 -31.00 24.65
CA THR A 395 -4.18 -32.06 25.53
C THR A 395 -5.01 -32.13 26.83
N TYR A 396 -5.96 -33.06 26.91
CA TYR A 396 -6.87 -33.18 28.06
C TYR A 396 -6.10 -33.43 29.37
N GLY A 397 -6.36 -32.59 30.38
CA GLY A 397 -5.63 -32.61 31.65
C GLY A 397 -4.29 -31.87 31.66
N SER A 398 -3.90 -31.20 30.57
CA SER A 398 -2.72 -30.31 30.56
C SER A 398 -2.95 -29.03 31.38
N VAL A 399 -2.06 -28.78 32.34
CA VAL A 399 -1.95 -27.51 33.07
C VAL A 399 -1.33 -26.45 32.13
N TYR A 400 -1.65 -25.17 32.28
CA TYR A 400 -0.89 -24.11 31.60
C TYR A 400 0.33 -23.75 32.46
N PRO A 401 1.58 -23.95 31.98
CA PRO A 401 2.74 -23.63 32.78
C PRO A 401 2.82 -22.13 33.09
N SER A 402 3.12 -21.76 34.33
CA SER A 402 3.19 -20.36 34.77
C SER A 402 4.35 -19.57 34.16
N ASP A 403 5.30 -20.26 33.53
CA ASP A 403 6.46 -19.70 32.83
C ASP A 403 6.26 -19.62 31.31
N SER A 404 5.11 -20.08 30.79
CA SER A 404 4.80 -20.17 29.35
C SER A 404 3.75 -19.14 28.95
N ALA A 405 3.60 -18.93 27.64
CA ALA A 405 2.62 -18.00 27.08
C ALA A 405 2.01 -18.51 25.77
N LEU A 406 1.06 -17.77 25.23
CA LEU A 406 0.50 -18.02 23.90
C LEU A 406 0.15 -16.69 23.19
N ARG A 407 0.37 -16.65 21.88
CA ARG A 407 0.00 -15.57 20.95
C ARG A 407 -0.30 -16.22 19.61
N ILE A 408 -1.57 -16.43 19.30
CA ILE A 408 -2.02 -17.19 18.12
C ILE A 408 -3.17 -16.51 17.40
N PHE A 409 -3.25 -16.72 16.09
CA PHE A 409 -4.52 -16.70 15.36
C PHE A 409 -5.26 -18.01 15.64
N VAL A 410 -6.56 -17.92 15.89
CA VAL A 410 -7.48 -19.06 15.92
C VAL A 410 -8.60 -18.77 14.92
N THR A 411 -8.68 -19.60 13.89
CA THR A 411 -9.77 -19.55 12.92
C THR A 411 -10.88 -20.51 13.36
N ARG A 412 -12.15 -20.13 13.18
CA ARG A 412 -13.31 -20.97 13.53
C ARG A 412 -13.75 -21.81 12.33
N ASP A 413 -14.87 -22.53 12.42
CA ASP A 413 -15.42 -23.32 11.31
C ASP A 413 -15.78 -22.50 10.06
N THR A 414 -15.99 -21.19 10.21
CA THR A 414 -16.34 -20.23 9.15
C THR A 414 -15.21 -19.22 8.88
N ASN A 415 -15.42 -18.27 7.96
CA ASN A 415 -14.48 -17.19 7.61
C ASN A 415 -14.15 -16.18 8.75
N THR A 416 -14.47 -16.51 10.00
CA THR A 416 -14.17 -15.69 11.19
C THR A 416 -12.91 -16.19 11.88
N THR A 417 -11.90 -15.33 11.93
CA THR A 417 -10.67 -15.53 12.72
C THR A 417 -10.71 -14.60 13.93
N TYR A 418 -10.06 -15.01 15.02
CA TYR A 418 -9.78 -14.14 16.15
C TYR A 418 -8.33 -14.33 16.62
N VAL A 419 -7.76 -13.30 17.21
CA VAL A 419 -6.43 -13.39 17.84
C VAL A 419 -6.60 -13.68 19.33
N ARG A 420 -5.71 -14.51 19.88
CA ARG A 420 -5.77 -15.00 21.25
C ARG A 420 -4.42 -14.87 21.95
N GLY A 421 -4.44 -14.32 23.17
CA GLY A 421 -3.26 -14.09 24.00
C GLY A 421 -3.47 -14.42 25.48
N ARG A 422 -2.43 -14.97 26.12
CA ARG A 422 -2.32 -15.20 27.57
C ARG A 422 -0.84 -15.27 27.95
N ASP A 423 -0.49 -14.70 29.09
CA ASP A 423 0.83 -14.83 29.72
C ASP A 423 0.68 -15.62 31.03
N GLY A 424 1.34 -16.76 31.16
CA GLY A 424 1.28 -17.64 32.32
C GLY A 424 0.11 -18.64 32.32
N ASN A 425 -0.25 -19.09 33.52
CA ASN A 425 -1.14 -20.23 33.76
C ASN A 425 -2.64 -19.94 33.56
N GLU A 426 -3.50 -20.94 33.78
CA GLU A 426 -4.95 -20.86 33.59
C GLU A 426 -5.65 -19.76 34.41
N ASN A 427 -5.05 -19.29 35.50
CA ASN A 427 -5.60 -18.23 36.36
C ASN A 427 -5.31 -16.81 35.84
N GLN A 428 -4.48 -16.67 34.81
CA GLN A 428 -4.15 -15.37 34.20
C GLN A 428 -5.23 -14.94 33.18
N PRO A 429 -5.30 -13.65 32.80
CA PRO A 429 -6.25 -13.19 31.79
C PRO A 429 -6.07 -13.89 30.44
N LEU A 430 -7.19 -14.25 29.81
CA LEU A 430 -7.25 -14.61 28.40
C LEU A 430 -7.78 -13.40 27.63
N ILE A 431 -7.07 -12.99 26.60
CA ILE A 431 -7.49 -11.90 25.71
C ILE A 431 -7.80 -12.54 24.35
N ASP A 432 -9.08 -12.57 24.00
CA ASP A 432 -9.58 -12.95 22.68
C ASP A 432 -10.11 -11.67 21.99
N ILE A 433 -9.69 -11.43 20.75
CA ILE A 433 -10.15 -10.28 19.95
C ILE A 433 -10.54 -10.80 18.57
N ASP A 434 -11.83 -10.77 18.24
CA ASP A 434 -12.34 -11.02 16.88
C ASP A 434 -11.71 -10.02 15.90
N ILE A 435 -11.24 -10.52 14.76
CA ILE A 435 -10.68 -9.69 13.67
C ILE A 435 -11.59 -9.77 12.44
N PRO A 436 -11.48 -8.84 11.47
CA PRO A 436 -12.26 -8.89 10.23
C PRO A 436 -12.26 -10.26 9.56
N SER A 437 -13.39 -10.65 8.97
CA SER A 437 -13.52 -11.93 8.28
C SER A 437 -12.67 -11.96 7.01
N GLN A 438 -11.95 -13.08 6.79
CA GLN A 438 -11.01 -13.28 5.68
C GLN A 438 -11.56 -14.32 4.71
N ASP A 439 -11.20 -14.28 3.43
CA ASP A 439 -11.58 -15.37 2.50
C ASP A 439 -10.61 -16.55 2.62
N LEU A 440 -10.84 -17.38 3.64
CA LEU A 440 -10.02 -18.53 3.99
C LEU A 440 -9.85 -19.58 2.87
N ASN A 441 -10.56 -19.46 1.74
CA ASN A 441 -10.35 -20.25 0.53
C ASN A 441 -9.16 -19.74 -0.31
N GLN A 442 -8.48 -18.68 0.14
CA GLN A 442 -7.27 -18.11 -0.44
C GLN A 442 -6.06 -18.28 0.51
N TYR A 443 -4.85 -18.11 -0.01
CA TYR A 443 -3.63 -18.13 0.78
C TYR A 443 -3.38 -16.76 1.42
N HIS A 444 -3.46 -16.69 2.75
CA HIS A 444 -3.17 -15.50 3.54
C HIS A 444 -1.82 -15.62 4.26
N THR A 445 -1.11 -14.51 4.43
CA THR A 445 0.14 -14.41 5.19
C THR A 445 -0.14 -13.96 6.61
N PHE A 446 -0.13 -14.89 7.55
CA PHE A 446 -0.37 -14.65 8.98
C PHE A 446 0.95 -14.30 9.67
N ARG A 447 1.07 -13.06 10.17
CA ARG A 447 2.28 -12.57 10.85
C ARG A 447 1.96 -12.10 12.27
N ILE A 448 2.84 -12.42 13.21
CA ILE A 448 2.79 -11.99 14.61
C ILE A 448 4.15 -11.37 14.93
N GLU A 449 4.19 -10.11 15.35
CA GLU A 449 5.39 -9.46 15.88
C GLU A 449 5.25 -9.29 17.40
N TRP A 450 6.26 -9.72 18.17
CA TRP A 450 6.25 -9.65 19.63
C TRP A 450 7.47 -8.89 20.13
N ASP A 451 7.23 -7.65 20.56
CA ASP A 451 8.23 -6.78 21.19
C ASP A 451 8.17 -6.86 22.73
N ALA A 452 8.86 -5.94 23.40
CA ALA A 452 9.01 -5.97 24.86
C ALA A 452 7.74 -5.63 25.66
N THR A 453 6.70 -5.08 25.03
CA THR A 453 5.48 -4.65 25.73
C THR A 453 4.19 -5.14 25.07
N GLN A 454 4.24 -5.51 23.78
CA GLN A 454 3.05 -5.84 22.99
C GLN A 454 3.32 -6.92 21.95
N THR A 455 2.24 -7.55 21.51
CA THR A 455 2.17 -8.45 20.37
C THR A 455 1.22 -7.87 19.34
N ARG A 456 1.71 -7.59 18.13
CA ARG A 456 0.96 -7.09 16.98
C ARG A 456 0.66 -8.24 16.03
N PHE A 457 -0.56 -8.34 15.55
CA PHE A 457 -1.05 -9.40 14.67
C PHE A 457 -1.44 -8.80 13.32
N TYR A 458 -0.89 -9.34 12.25
CA TYR A 458 -1.09 -8.89 10.88
C TYR A 458 -1.57 -10.02 9.98
N ILE A 459 -2.43 -9.70 9.03
CA ILE A 459 -2.78 -10.57 7.90
C ILE A 459 -2.49 -9.77 6.64
N ASP A 460 -1.70 -10.34 5.73
CA ASP A 460 -1.28 -9.74 4.46
C ASP A 460 -0.67 -8.33 4.62
N GLY A 461 0.14 -8.16 5.68
CA GLY A 461 0.77 -6.90 6.05
C GLY A 461 -0.15 -5.88 6.76
N VAL A 462 -1.47 -6.09 6.73
CA VAL A 462 -2.45 -5.22 7.41
C VAL A 462 -2.54 -5.59 8.90
N LEU A 463 -2.32 -4.61 9.78
CA LEU A 463 -2.45 -4.77 11.24
C LEU A 463 -3.92 -5.03 11.60
N GLN A 464 -4.19 -6.22 12.13
CA GLN A 464 -5.54 -6.65 12.53
C GLN A 464 -5.82 -6.34 14.00
N SER A 465 -4.83 -6.51 14.88
CA SER A 465 -5.00 -6.35 16.34
C SER A 465 -3.67 -6.26 17.10
N THR A 466 -3.73 -5.76 18.34
CA THR A 466 -2.59 -5.67 19.27
C THR A 466 -3.01 -6.14 20.66
N ILE A 467 -2.24 -7.05 21.26
CA ILE A 467 -2.44 -7.57 22.62
C ILE A 467 -1.20 -7.19 23.46
N PRO A 468 -1.31 -6.67 24.70
CA PRO A 468 -0.15 -6.45 25.57
C PRO A 468 0.57 -7.78 25.88
N GLY A 469 1.87 -7.76 26.18
CA GLY A 469 2.56 -9.03 26.46
C GLY A 469 3.98 -8.99 26.99
N VAL A 470 4.30 -9.98 27.83
CA VAL A 470 5.64 -10.18 28.39
C VAL A 470 6.45 -11.14 27.53
N MET A 471 7.46 -10.61 26.83
CA MET A 471 8.27 -11.38 25.87
C MET A 471 9.13 -12.50 26.48
N ASN A 472 9.32 -12.55 27.79
CA ASN A 472 10.30 -13.42 28.45
C ASN A 472 9.79 -14.85 28.78
N LEU A 473 8.56 -15.19 28.38
CA LEU A 473 7.92 -16.47 28.67
C LEU A 473 8.18 -17.55 27.60
N ASN A 474 8.15 -18.81 28.02
CA ASN A 474 8.39 -20.00 27.21
C ASN A 474 7.33 -20.17 26.12
N THR A 475 7.80 -20.26 24.86
CA THR A 475 6.94 -20.39 23.67
C THR A 475 7.64 -21.13 22.54
N TRP A 476 6.87 -21.84 21.73
CA TRP A 476 7.28 -22.54 20.51
C TRP A 476 6.38 -22.09 19.36
N GLY A 477 6.88 -22.14 18.13
CA GLY A 477 6.06 -21.90 16.94
C GLY A 477 5.18 -23.10 16.63
N PHE A 478 3.91 -22.87 16.33
CA PHE A 478 2.92 -23.90 15.95
C PHE A 478 2.27 -23.59 14.61
N ILE A 479 2.11 -24.66 13.82
CA ILE A 479 1.18 -24.76 12.70
C ILE A 479 0.27 -25.94 13.04
N TYR A 480 -1.01 -25.68 13.30
CA TYR A 480 -1.92 -26.68 13.88
C TYR A 480 -3.27 -26.67 13.19
N HIS A 481 -3.81 -27.86 12.92
CA HIS A 481 -5.18 -28.06 12.50
C HIS A 481 -5.88 -29.03 13.47
N GLN A 482 -6.96 -28.59 14.13
CA GLN A 482 -7.56 -29.30 15.26
C GLN A 482 -8.53 -30.42 14.86
N MET A 483 -9.50 -30.13 13.99
CA MET A 483 -10.63 -31.03 13.70
C MET A 483 -10.43 -31.76 12.36
N PRO A 484 -10.13 -33.07 12.38
CA PRO A 484 -9.82 -33.79 11.16
C PRO A 484 -11.00 -33.92 10.19
N THR A 485 -10.69 -34.05 8.90
CA THR A 485 -11.63 -34.11 7.77
C THR A 485 -12.78 -35.11 7.92
N THR A 486 -12.59 -36.14 8.77
CA THR A 486 -13.65 -37.08 9.19
C THR A 486 -14.88 -36.41 9.86
N TYR A 487 -14.77 -35.16 10.33
CA TYR A 487 -15.89 -34.36 10.82
C TYR A 487 -16.61 -33.54 9.73
N GLY A 488 -16.21 -33.66 8.46
CA GLY A 488 -16.72 -32.82 7.38
C GLY A 488 -16.05 -31.43 7.31
N THR A 489 -14.84 -31.33 7.83
CA THR A 489 -13.97 -30.14 7.77
C THR A 489 -13.01 -30.20 6.59
N SER A 490 -12.40 -29.06 6.26
CA SER A 490 -11.29 -28.92 5.33
C SER A 490 -9.97 -29.25 6.03
N PRO A 491 -8.95 -29.81 5.36
CA PRO A 491 -7.57 -29.69 5.83
C PRO A 491 -7.08 -28.23 5.73
N MET A 492 -5.97 -27.92 6.40
CA MET A 492 -5.22 -26.67 6.21
C MET A 492 -3.95 -26.94 5.40
N ASN A 493 -3.68 -26.11 4.39
CA ASN A 493 -2.42 -26.11 3.66
C ASN A 493 -1.54 -24.95 4.12
N VAL A 494 -0.23 -25.18 4.25
CA VAL A 494 0.78 -24.13 4.53
C VAL A 494 1.91 -24.24 3.51
N ASP A 495 2.24 -23.09 2.92
CA ASP A 495 3.21 -22.93 1.84
C ASP A 495 4.63 -22.74 2.39
N TRP A 496 4.78 -21.87 3.39
CA TRP A 496 6.03 -21.69 4.11
C TRP A 496 5.82 -21.11 5.50
N ALA A 497 6.84 -21.22 6.36
CA ALA A 497 6.86 -20.60 7.68
C ALA A 497 8.26 -20.09 8.07
N ARG A 498 8.32 -18.93 8.72
CA ARG A 498 9.52 -18.23 9.19
C ARG A 498 9.28 -17.76 10.63
N ILE A 499 10.11 -18.17 11.59
CA ILE A 499 9.83 -18.01 13.03
C ILE A 499 11.10 -17.68 13.82
N GLY A 500 10.98 -16.76 14.79
CA GLY A 500 12.01 -16.39 15.76
C GLY A 500 12.62 -15.02 15.47
N GLN A 501 13.91 -15.01 15.13
CA GLN A 501 14.71 -13.83 14.77
C GLN A 501 15.56 -14.06 13.52
N TYR A 502 15.91 -12.98 12.83
CA TYR A 502 16.99 -12.92 11.84
C TYR A 502 18.32 -12.52 12.50
N PRO A 503 19.45 -13.12 12.10
CA PRO A 503 20.78 -12.73 12.57
C PRO A 503 21.19 -11.37 12.00
N ALA A 504 21.96 -10.57 12.76
CA ALA A 504 22.31 -9.20 12.38
C ALA A 504 23.11 -9.07 11.06
N ALA A 505 23.75 -10.14 10.61
CA ALA A 505 24.39 -10.23 9.30
C ALA A 505 24.41 -11.66 8.76
N GLY A 506 24.48 -11.79 7.44
CA GLY A 506 24.63 -13.04 6.70
C GLY A 506 25.23 -12.79 5.31
N ALA A 507 25.53 -13.84 4.57
CA ALA A 507 26.10 -13.74 3.23
C ALA A 507 25.64 -14.86 2.29
N TYR A 508 25.53 -14.52 1.01
CA TYR A 508 25.31 -15.44 -0.11
C TYR A 508 26.42 -15.24 -1.14
N THR A 509 27.08 -16.32 -1.54
CA THR A 509 28.04 -16.33 -2.65
C THR A 509 27.47 -17.15 -3.80
N SER A 510 27.36 -16.54 -4.96
CA SER A 510 26.84 -17.19 -6.18
C SER A 510 27.75 -18.31 -6.72
N CYS A 511 27.21 -19.12 -7.64
CA CYS A 511 28.01 -20.00 -8.49
C CYS A 511 29.04 -19.20 -9.34
N VAL A 512 30.00 -19.90 -9.94
CA VAL A 512 30.91 -19.28 -10.92
C VAL A 512 30.19 -19.15 -12.25
N PHE A 513 30.32 -18.00 -12.89
CA PHE A 513 29.79 -17.71 -14.23
C PHE A 513 30.92 -17.64 -15.26
N ASP A 514 30.67 -18.08 -16.49
CA ASP A 514 31.65 -18.17 -17.58
C ASP A 514 31.11 -17.57 -18.88
N ALA A 515 31.71 -16.46 -19.34
CA ALA A 515 31.37 -15.82 -20.62
C ALA A 515 32.08 -16.45 -21.84
N GLY A 516 32.80 -17.57 -21.67
CA GLY A 516 33.57 -18.27 -22.69
C GLY A 516 34.87 -17.59 -23.13
N ALA A 517 34.89 -16.25 -23.12
CA ALA A 517 36.04 -15.39 -23.40
C ALA A 517 36.15 -14.26 -22.35
N ALA A 518 37.27 -13.53 -22.34
CA ALA A 518 37.44 -12.41 -21.42
C ALA A 518 36.56 -11.22 -21.82
N VAL A 519 35.69 -10.75 -20.91
CA VAL A 519 34.70 -9.71 -21.17
C VAL A 519 34.72 -8.59 -20.11
N PRO A 520 34.32 -7.35 -20.47
CA PRO A 520 34.03 -6.30 -19.51
C PRO A 520 32.67 -6.55 -18.84
N TRP A 521 32.70 -7.17 -17.66
CA TRP A 521 31.56 -7.20 -16.73
C TRP A 521 31.25 -5.76 -16.33
N GLY A 522 30.13 -5.22 -16.79
CA GLY A 522 29.87 -3.79 -16.81
C GLY A 522 29.06 -3.29 -15.63
N THR A 523 27.85 -3.80 -15.49
CA THR A 523 26.92 -3.40 -14.43
C THR A 523 26.33 -4.59 -13.70
N LEU A 524 26.07 -4.42 -12.41
CA LEU A 524 25.26 -5.32 -11.59
C LEU A 524 24.19 -4.48 -10.89
N ALA A 525 22.93 -4.84 -11.09
CA ALA A 525 21.78 -4.27 -10.38
C ALA A 525 21.11 -5.35 -9.51
N LEU A 526 20.61 -4.94 -8.35
CA LEU A 526 19.79 -5.75 -7.46
C LEU A 526 18.35 -5.26 -7.54
N GLU A 527 17.38 -6.17 -7.63
CA GLU A 527 16.04 -5.89 -7.11
C GLU A 527 15.92 -6.49 -5.72
N MET A 528 15.42 -5.71 -4.76
CA MET A 528 15.25 -6.19 -3.40
C MET A 528 14.14 -5.47 -2.64
N ALA A 529 13.44 -6.19 -1.77
CA ALA A 529 12.73 -5.56 -0.66
C ALA A 529 13.75 -5.23 0.44
N ASN A 530 13.71 -3.98 0.94
CA ASN A 530 14.62 -3.52 1.98
C ASN A 530 13.86 -2.81 3.13
N PRO A 531 13.19 -3.57 4.02
CA PRO A 531 12.52 -3.04 5.20
C PRO A 531 13.41 -2.13 6.07
N THR A 532 12.81 -1.20 6.82
CA THR A 532 13.54 -0.24 7.65
C THR A 532 14.48 -0.94 8.65
N GLY A 533 15.78 -0.65 8.54
CA GLY A 533 16.85 -1.26 9.33
C GLY A 533 17.58 -2.42 8.66
N THR A 534 17.15 -2.85 7.46
CA THR A 534 17.83 -3.88 6.66
C THR A 534 18.75 -3.27 5.61
N GLY A 535 19.67 -4.08 5.07
CA GLY A 535 20.52 -3.72 3.95
C GLY A 535 21.09 -4.94 3.23
N ALA A 536 21.26 -4.86 1.91
CA ALA A 536 22.13 -5.75 1.16
C ALA A 536 23.19 -4.91 0.44
N THR A 537 24.43 -5.40 0.42
CA THR A 537 25.51 -4.83 -0.39
C THR A 537 26.13 -5.94 -1.24
N VAL A 538 26.62 -5.60 -2.43
CA VAL A 538 27.12 -6.59 -3.39
C VAL A 538 28.58 -6.35 -3.74
N GLN A 539 29.36 -7.40 -3.60
CA GLN A 539 30.76 -7.48 -3.99
C GLN A 539 30.90 -8.40 -5.19
N THR A 540 31.84 -8.09 -6.08
CA THR A 540 32.13 -8.86 -7.28
C THR A 540 33.59 -9.29 -7.27
N ARG A 541 33.91 -10.37 -7.99
CA ARG A 541 35.27 -10.72 -8.37
C ARG A 541 35.29 -11.43 -9.72
N THR A 542 36.45 -11.40 -10.36
CA THR A 542 36.69 -12.01 -11.67
C THR A 542 37.94 -12.88 -11.68
N SER A 543 38.02 -13.79 -12.64
CA SER A 543 39.14 -14.70 -12.86
C SER A 543 39.34 -14.99 -14.35
N ALA A 544 40.59 -15.26 -14.75
CA ALA A 544 40.95 -15.64 -16.13
C ALA A 544 40.93 -17.16 -16.36
N ASP A 545 41.11 -17.95 -15.30
CA ASP A 545 41.32 -19.41 -15.32
C ASP A 545 40.26 -20.18 -14.49
N GLY A 546 39.41 -19.48 -13.73
CA GLY A 546 38.41 -20.04 -12.81
C GLY A 546 38.99 -20.45 -11.45
N LEU A 547 40.31 -20.38 -11.27
CA LEU A 547 41.05 -20.90 -10.11
C LEU A 547 41.74 -19.77 -9.33
N THR A 548 42.36 -18.84 -10.04
CA THR A 548 43.06 -17.67 -9.54
C THR A 548 42.12 -16.47 -9.63
N TRP A 549 41.70 -15.95 -8.48
CA TRP A 549 40.67 -14.91 -8.38
C TRP A 549 41.23 -13.56 -7.94
N ASN A 550 40.70 -12.49 -8.53
CA ASN A 550 40.88 -11.13 -8.02
C ASN A 550 40.28 -10.97 -6.62
N ALA A 551 40.75 -9.96 -5.88
CA ALA A 551 40.12 -9.56 -4.63
C ALA A 551 38.66 -9.12 -4.86
N TRP A 552 37.81 -9.30 -3.84
CA TRP A 552 36.43 -8.82 -3.87
C TRP A 552 36.38 -7.29 -3.94
N ALA A 553 35.59 -6.75 -4.87
CA ALA A 553 35.39 -5.32 -5.09
C ALA A 553 33.89 -4.97 -5.04
N SER A 554 33.53 -3.97 -4.23
CA SER A 554 32.15 -3.48 -4.12
C SER A 554 31.65 -2.87 -5.43
N VAL A 555 30.37 -3.09 -5.74
CA VAL A 555 29.66 -2.38 -6.80
C VAL A 555 29.28 -0.97 -6.31
N SER A 556 29.34 0.03 -7.19
CA SER A 556 28.97 1.42 -6.86
C SER A 556 28.23 2.06 -8.02
N GLY A 557 27.05 2.65 -7.76
CA GLY A 557 26.19 3.18 -8.83
C GLY A 557 25.83 2.14 -9.90
N ASN A 558 25.62 0.89 -9.48
CA ASN A 558 25.47 -0.31 -10.31
C ASN A 558 26.70 -0.68 -11.19
N VAL A 559 27.81 0.05 -11.13
CA VAL A 559 29.04 -0.25 -11.92
C VAL A 559 29.89 -1.32 -11.23
N ILE A 560 30.32 -2.33 -12.00
CA ILE A 560 31.22 -3.39 -11.55
C ILE A 560 32.66 -2.86 -11.56
N ALA A 561 33.33 -2.89 -10.40
CA ALA A 561 34.73 -2.49 -10.26
C ALA A 561 35.74 -3.64 -10.49
N SER A 562 35.26 -4.87 -10.73
CA SER A 562 36.12 -6.02 -11.02
C SER A 562 36.76 -5.96 -12.41
N PRO A 563 38.06 -6.30 -12.58
CA PRO A 563 38.72 -6.30 -13.88
C PRO A 563 38.05 -7.22 -14.90
N ALA A 564 38.08 -6.84 -16.18
CA ALA A 564 37.59 -7.66 -17.29
C ALA A 564 38.31 -9.02 -17.34
N ALA A 565 37.54 -10.12 -17.35
CA ALA A 565 38.05 -11.49 -17.40
C ALA A 565 36.95 -12.47 -17.86
N ARG A 566 37.28 -13.76 -17.97
CA ARG A 566 36.36 -14.79 -18.48
C ARG A 566 35.32 -15.23 -17.45
N PHE A 567 35.77 -15.44 -16.21
CA PHE A 567 34.95 -15.94 -15.12
C PHE A 567 34.56 -14.82 -14.16
N PHE A 568 33.34 -14.90 -13.64
CA PHE A 568 32.74 -13.92 -12.74
C PHE A 568 32.07 -14.62 -11.54
N GLN A 569 32.03 -13.94 -10.41
CA GLN A 569 31.26 -14.35 -9.24
C GLN A 569 30.88 -13.11 -8.42
N TYR A 570 29.66 -13.08 -7.90
CA TYR A 570 29.21 -12.05 -6.95
C TYR A 570 28.90 -12.65 -5.56
N ARG A 571 29.01 -11.81 -4.54
CA ARG A 571 28.60 -12.10 -3.15
C ARG A 571 27.70 -10.98 -2.65
N LEU A 572 26.58 -11.36 -2.04
CA LEU A 572 25.70 -10.47 -1.29
C LEU A 572 26.10 -10.55 0.19
N ASP A 573 26.42 -9.40 0.79
CA ASP A 573 26.54 -9.23 2.24
C ASP A 573 25.24 -8.60 2.75
N LEU A 574 24.47 -9.36 3.53
CA LEU A 574 23.16 -8.99 4.07
C LEU A 574 23.30 -8.52 5.52
N THR A 575 22.54 -7.51 5.93
CA THR A 575 22.52 -6.98 7.31
C THR A 575 21.11 -6.61 7.77
N THR A 576 20.90 -6.66 9.09
CA THR A 576 19.71 -6.08 9.73
C THR A 576 20.02 -5.53 11.13
N THR A 577 19.47 -4.38 11.46
CA THR A 577 19.38 -3.85 12.83
C THR A 577 18.03 -4.14 13.48
N ASN A 578 17.05 -4.64 12.71
CA ASN A 578 15.74 -5.04 13.18
C ASN A 578 15.61 -6.57 13.05
N VAL A 579 15.80 -7.30 14.15
CA VAL A 579 15.82 -8.78 14.17
C VAL A 579 14.48 -9.45 13.79
N MET A 580 13.40 -8.69 13.58
CA MET A 580 12.13 -9.19 13.02
C MET A 580 12.00 -8.99 11.50
N GLN A 581 12.98 -8.36 10.85
CA GLN A 581 12.98 -8.00 9.44
C GLN A 581 14.28 -8.44 8.74
N SER A 582 14.17 -8.83 7.47
CA SER A 582 15.28 -9.25 6.61
C SER A 582 15.29 -8.42 5.33
N PRO A 583 16.46 -8.12 4.73
CA PRO A 583 16.51 -7.77 3.31
C PRO A 583 16.12 -9.01 2.48
N GLU A 584 15.52 -8.81 1.32
CA GLU A 584 15.07 -9.88 0.43
C GLU A 584 15.52 -9.53 -1.00
N VAL A 585 16.66 -10.07 -1.44
CA VAL A 585 17.18 -9.82 -2.80
C VAL A 585 16.50 -10.79 -3.76
N ARG A 586 15.60 -10.29 -4.61
CA ARG A 586 14.74 -11.10 -5.49
C ARG A 586 15.35 -11.34 -6.87
N GLN A 587 16.05 -10.33 -7.39
CA GLN A 587 16.72 -10.42 -8.70
C GLN A 587 18.15 -9.89 -8.63
N VAL A 588 19.05 -10.56 -9.34
CA VAL A 588 20.39 -10.06 -9.63
C VAL A 588 20.60 -10.03 -11.13
N THR A 589 20.74 -8.82 -11.69
CA THR A 589 20.98 -8.58 -13.11
C THR A 589 22.44 -8.21 -13.31
N VAL A 590 23.17 -8.94 -14.15
CA VAL A 590 24.57 -8.66 -14.50
C VAL A 590 24.69 -8.46 -16.01
N ALA A 591 25.11 -7.28 -16.46
CA ALA A 591 25.26 -6.97 -17.89
C ALA A 591 26.73 -6.84 -18.30
N ILE A 592 27.04 -7.28 -19.52
CA ILE A 592 28.35 -7.16 -20.16
C ILE A 592 28.34 -5.92 -21.07
N THR A 593 29.13 -4.90 -20.74
CA THR A 593 29.15 -3.62 -21.48
C THR A 593 30.32 -3.57 -22.45
N GLY A 594 30.16 -4.21 -23.61
CA GLY A 594 31.19 -4.23 -24.64
C GLY A 594 31.23 -2.94 -25.48
N PRO A 595 32.42 -2.35 -25.75
CA PRO A 595 32.72 -2.00 -27.13
C PRO A 595 32.83 -3.28 -27.96
N THR A 596 32.46 -3.23 -29.24
CA THR A 596 32.68 -4.33 -30.18
C THR A 596 34.16 -4.74 -30.19
N PRO A 597 34.51 -6.04 -30.19
CA PRO A 597 35.91 -6.46 -30.19
C PRO A 597 36.62 -6.00 -31.47
N THR A 598 37.52 -5.03 -31.32
CA THR A 598 38.48 -4.66 -32.37
C THR A 598 39.28 -5.91 -32.77
N PRO A 599 39.34 -6.30 -34.05
CA PRO A 599 40.03 -7.51 -34.46
C PRO A 599 41.52 -7.42 -34.09
N THR A 600 41.97 -8.34 -33.23
CA THR A 600 43.36 -8.41 -32.79
C THR A 600 44.24 -8.81 -33.97
N ASN A 601 45.12 -7.90 -34.40
CA ASN A 601 46.10 -8.19 -35.45
C ASN A 601 46.98 -9.38 -35.03
N THR A 602 47.14 -10.35 -35.93
CA THR A 602 47.94 -11.55 -35.71
C THR A 602 49.41 -11.17 -35.44
N PRO A 603 50.07 -11.72 -34.40
CA PRO A 603 51.44 -11.35 -34.06
C PRO A 603 52.44 -11.90 -35.09
N LEU A 604 53.23 -11.00 -35.67
CA LEU A 604 54.46 -11.33 -36.42
C LEU A 604 55.64 -11.45 -35.44
N PRO A 605 56.55 -12.43 -35.57
CA PRO A 605 57.43 -12.83 -34.46
C PRO A 605 58.56 -11.85 -34.12
N THR A 606 58.97 -11.93 -32.85
CA THR A 606 59.96 -11.12 -32.13
C THR A 606 61.38 -11.16 -32.71
N ASN A 607 62.11 -10.05 -32.56
CA ASN A 607 63.58 -10.03 -32.45
C ASN A 607 64.02 -9.07 -31.31
N THR A 608 65.27 -9.22 -30.84
CA THR A 608 65.77 -8.74 -29.52
C THR A 608 67.17 -8.10 -29.70
N PRO A 609 67.77 -7.37 -28.75
CA PRO A 609 67.37 -6.08 -28.12
C PRO A 609 68.46 -4.96 -28.19
N LEU A 610 68.17 -3.80 -27.55
CA LEU A 610 69.14 -2.81 -26.97
C LEU A 610 69.89 -1.89 -28.00
N PRO A 611 70.39 -0.66 -27.66
CA PRO A 611 70.53 -0.01 -26.35
C PRO A 611 69.92 1.41 -26.12
N THR A 612 69.47 1.60 -24.87
CA THR A 612 69.75 2.73 -23.93
C THR A 612 69.79 4.20 -24.37
N ASN A 613 68.99 5.06 -23.70
CA ASN A 613 69.42 6.37 -23.17
C ASN A 613 68.45 6.89 -22.06
N THR A 614 68.97 7.69 -21.11
CA THR A 614 68.35 8.03 -19.80
C THR A 614 68.97 9.33 -19.23
N PRO A 615 68.43 10.00 -18.19
CA PRO A 615 67.13 10.70 -18.03
C PRO A 615 67.30 12.24 -17.80
N THR A 616 66.23 13.00 -17.55
CA THR A 616 66.21 14.25 -16.72
C THR A 616 64.75 14.61 -16.31
N PRO A 617 64.48 15.44 -15.25
CA PRO A 617 63.34 15.13 -14.34
C PRO A 617 62.38 16.28 -13.91
N GLY A 618 61.23 15.87 -13.34
CA GLY A 618 60.44 16.63 -12.34
C GLY A 618 59.30 17.53 -12.89
N PRO A 619 58.42 18.08 -12.01
CA PRO A 619 58.43 18.02 -10.53
C PRO A 619 57.20 17.31 -9.90
N THR A 620 57.19 17.21 -8.56
CA THR A 620 56.14 16.59 -7.73
C THR A 620 55.49 17.62 -6.78
N PRO A 621 54.17 17.51 -6.51
CA PRO A 621 53.68 17.54 -5.11
C PRO A 621 52.64 16.41 -4.86
N THR A 622 52.74 15.53 -3.85
CA THR A 622 52.72 15.70 -2.37
C THR A 622 51.32 15.49 -1.77
N ASN A 623 51.12 14.39 -1.03
CA ASN A 623 49.93 14.06 -0.23
C ASN A 623 50.15 14.34 1.27
N THR A 624 49.13 14.85 2.00
CA THR A 624 48.93 14.68 3.47
C THR A 624 47.48 15.15 3.85
N PRO A 625 46.89 14.83 5.05
CA PRO A 625 45.55 14.19 5.05
C PRO A 625 44.53 14.59 6.17
N VAL A 626 43.26 14.10 6.06
CA VAL A 626 42.41 13.48 7.15
C VAL A 626 41.97 14.32 8.39
N PRO A 627 40.81 14.08 9.08
CA PRO A 627 39.51 13.46 8.74
C PRO A 627 38.26 14.39 9.03
N PRO A 628 37.16 14.04 9.75
CA PRO A 628 35.80 14.05 9.17
C PRO A 628 34.78 14.99 9.87
N THR A 629 33.56 15.09 9.33
CA THR A 629 32.24 15.02 10.04
C THR A 629 31.12 15.45 9.09
N ALA A 630 30.08 14.63 8.94
CA ALA A 630 28.77 15.03 8.40
C ALA A 630 27.69 14.21 9.09
N THR A 631 26.75 14.87 9.77
CA THR A 631 25.71 14.22 10.58
C THR A 631 24.53 13.83 9.70
N ALA A 632 24.06 12.58 9.82
CA ALA A 632 22.80 12.17 9.20
C ALA A 632 21.61 12.85 9.92
N THR A 633 20.76 13.56 9.17
CA THR A 633 19.50 14.12 9.66
C THR A 633 18.34 13.32 9.08
N ASN A 634 17.44 12.85 9.94
CA ASN A 634 16.33 11.99 9.54
C ASN A 634 15.39 12.72 8.57
N THR A 635 15.14 12.13 7.41
CA THR A 635 14.07 12.52 6.49
C THR A 635 13.09 11.34 6.39
N PRO A 636 11.77 11.52 6.51
CA PRO A 636 10.81 10.42 6.39
C PRO A 636 10.88 9.75 5.01
N LEU A 637 10.65 8.43 4.98
CA LEU A 637 10.51 7.69 3.72
C LEU A 637 9.14 8.00 3.08
N PRO A 638 9.05 8.20 1.75
CA PRO A 638 7.77 8.28 1.06
C PRO A 638 6.98 6.95 1.13
N PRO A 639 5.66 6.96 0.89
CA PRO A 639 4.90 5.72 0.68
C PRO A 639 5.42 4.94 -0.55
N THR A 640 5.11 3.64 -0.59
CA THR A 640 5.45 2.74 -1.71
C THR A 640 5.02 3.33 -3.04
N ALA A 641 5.96 3.45 -3.99
CA ALA A 641 5.68 4.02 -5.29
C ALA A 641 4.83 3.06 -6.15
N THR A 642 3.75 3.58 -6.75
CA THR A 642 3.02 2.91 -7.82
C THR A 642 3.97 2.63 -8.99
N PRO A 643 3.94 1.44 -9.63
CA PRO A 643 4.66 1.21 -10.88
C PRO A 643 4.23 2.29 -11.89
N THR A 644 5.22 3.01 -12.41
CA THR A 644 5.00 4.20 -13.24
C THR A 644 5.62 3.98 -14.61
N ALA A 645 4.80 4.07 -15.66
CA ALA A 645 5.22 3.89 -17.05
C ALA A 645 6.39 4.83 -17.44
N VAL A 646 7.26 4.36 -18.32
CA VAL A 646 8.39 5.15 -18.82
C VAL A 646 7.89 6.23 -19.78
N ALA A 647 7.85 7.47 -19.31
CA ALA A 647 7.28 8.61 -20.04
C ALA A 647 7.88 8.75 -21.47
N GLY A 648 7.04 8.52 -22.48
CA GLY A 648 7.41 8.61 -23.90
C GLY A 648 7.69 7.26 -24.60
N VAL A 649 7.37 6.12 -23.98
CA VAL A 649 7.38 4.79 -24.60
C VAL A 649 5.97 4.20 -24.51
N ASN A 650 5.42 3.69 -25.61
CA ASN A 650 4.18 2.90 -25.61
C ASN A 650 4.51 1.43 -25.76
N ASN A 651 4.10 0.61 -24.80
CA ASN A 651 4.33 -0.83 -24.82
C ASN A 651 2.99 -1.57 -25.05
N ALA A 652 3.02 -2.89 -25.06
CA ALA A 652 1.87 -3.78 -25.22
C ALA A 652 2.27 -5.20 -24.80
N LEU A 653 1.30 -6.10 -24.64
CA LEU A 653 1.54 -7.49 -24.23
C LEU A 653 1.18 -8.47 -25.35
N GLN A 654 2.12 -9.37 -25.67
CA GLN A 654 2.06 -10.36 -26.74
C GLN A 654 1.88 -11.77 -26.18
N PHE A 655 0.74 -12.37 -26.50
CA PHE A 655 0.29 -13.69 -26.10
C PHE A 655 0.60 -14.74 -27.18
N ASP A 656 0.98 -15.95 -26.79
CA ASP A 656 1.40 -17.04 -27.69
C ASP A 656 0.25 -17.94 -28.19
N GLY A 657 -0.90 -17.94 -27.50
CA GLY A 657 -2.06 -18.78 -27.80
C GLY A 657 -1.99 -20.22 -27.26
N VAL A 658 -1.08 -20.52 -26.34
CA VAL A 658 -0.93 -21.82 -25.67
C VAL A 658 -1.35 -21.73 -24.22
N ASN A 659 -0.78 -20.80 -23.45
CA ASN A 659 -1.02 -20.68 -22.02
C ASN A 659 -0.84 -19.26 -21.43
N ASP A 660 -0.42 -18.27 -22.24
CA ASP A 660 -0.27 -16.88 -21.79
C ASP A 660 -1.58 -16.27 -21.27
N ILE A 661 -1.57 -15.71 -20.05
CA ILE A 661 -2.69 -14.95 -19.49
C ILE A 661 -2.26 -13.67 -18.76
N ILE A 662 -3.25 -12.84 -18.41
CA ILE A 662 -3.13 -11.82 -17.35
C ILE A 662 -4.36 -11.96 -16.44
N SER A 663 -4.20 -11.85 -15.12
CA SER A 663 -5.28 -12.00 -14.14
C SER A 663 -5.40 -10.77 -13.24
N ALA A 664 -6.62 -10.30 -12.98
CA ALA A 664 -6.91 -9.20 -12.04
C ALA A 664 -8.14 -9.50 -11.17
N GLY A 665 -8.41 -8.64 -10.19
CA GLY A 665 -9.64 -8.67 -9.40
C GLY A 665 -10.89 -8.39 -10.25
N PRO A 666 -12.09 -8.62 -9.72
CA PRO A 666 -13.34 -8.46 -10.46
C PRO A 666 -13.67 -6.99 -10.74
N SER A 667 -13.87 -6.63 -12.02
CA SER A 667 -14.45 -5.33 -12.41
C SER A 667 -15.79 -5.10 -11.71
N VAL A 668 -15.86 -4.09 -10.84
CA VAL A 668 -17.03 -3.86 -9.98
C VAL A 668 -18.12 -3.06 -10.72
N GLY A 669 -19.08 -3.76 -11.30
CA GLY A 669 -20.31 -3.16 -11.84
C GLY A 669 -21.33 -4.17 -12.36
N SER A 670 -22.54 -4.17 -11.78
CA SER A 670 -23.66 -5.06 -12.15
C SER A 670 -24.65 -4.46 -13.17
N GLY A 671 -24.27 -3.35 -13.78
CA GLY A 671 -25.08 -2.57 -14.72
C GLY A 671 -24.71 -2.83 -16.19
N PRO A 672 -24.75 -1.78 -17.04
CA PRO A 672 -24.14 -1.83 -18.36
C PRO A 672 -22.63 -2.06 -18.28
N VAL A 673 -22.04 -2.58 -19.36
CA VAL A 673 -20.59 -2.65 -19.54
C VAL A 673 -20.19 -2.20 -20.94
N THR A 674 -19.08 -1.47 -21.04
CA THR A 674 -18.27 -1.37 -22.25
C THR A 674 -16.89 -1.95 -21.94
N VAL A 675 -16.38 -2.79 -22.85
CA VAL A 675 -14.97 -3.18 -22.89
C VAL A 675 -14.40 -2.75 -24.23
N GLU A 676 -13.22 -2.13 -24.24
CA GLU A 676 -12.54 -1.66 -25.45
C GLU A 676 -11.02 -1.75 -25.31
N MET A 677 -10.31 -1.90 -26.42
CA MET A 677 -8.85 -2.08 -26.47
C MET A 677 -8.32 -1.92 -27.90
N TRP A 678 -6.99 -1.84 -28.01
CA TRP A 678 -6.28 -2.20 -29.24
C TRP A 678 -5.88 -3.67 -29.20
N LEU A 679 -6.07 -4.41 -30.30
CA LEU A 679 -5.53 -5.76 -30.46
C LEU A 679 -4.96 -6.02 -31.85
N ARG A 680 -4.07 -7.01 -31.94
CA ARG A 680 -3.37 -7.44 -33.16
C ARG A 680 -3.34 -8.97 -33.23
N PRO A 681 -4.22 -9.63 -34.00
CA PRO A 681 -4.33 -11.09 -34.03
C PRO A 681 -3.06 -11.77 -34.58
N GLY A 682 -2.73 -12.95 -34.05
CA GLY A 682 -1.66 -13.81 -34.55
C GLY A 682 -2.02 -14.48 -35.88
N ALA A 683 -3.25 -14.98 -36.02
CA ALA A 683 -3.78 -15.59 -37.23
C ALA A 683 -4.98 -14.84 -37.83
N ALA A 684 -5.28 -15.06 -39.12
CA ALA A 684 -6.49 -14.53 -39.77
C ALA A 684 -7.76 -15.36 -39.45
N ASN A 685 -7.59 -16.51 -38.79
CA ASN A 685 -8.65 -17.40 -38.30
C ASN A 685 -8.61 -17.54 -36.77
N GLU A 686 -8.02 -16.55 -36.09
CA GLU A 686 -7.81 -16.52 -34.63
C GLU A 686 -9.07 -16.92 -33.86
N THR A 687 -8.91 -17.75 -32.82
CA THR A 687 -10.02 -18.22 -32.00
C THR A 687 -9.55 -18.42 -30.57
N GLY A 688 -10.09 -17.65 -29.63
CA GLY A 688 -9.72 -17.69 -28.22
C GLY A 688 -10.24 -16.50 -27.42
N VAL A 689 -10.18 -16.62 -26.10
CA VAL A 689 -10.63 -15.57 -25.18
C VAL A 689 -9.60 -14.44 -25.13
N VAL A 690 -10.03 -13.21 -25.42
CA VAL A 690 -9.16 -12.03 -25.41
C VAL A 690 -9.19 -11.35 -24.04
N VAL A 691 -10.39 -11.11 -23.49
CA VAL A 691 -10.60 -10.65 -22.12
C VAL A 691 -11.97 -11.09 -21.60
N LEU A 692 -12.06 -11.52 -20.35
CA LEU A 692 -13.30 -11.82 -19.65
C LEU A 692 -13.38 -11.08 -18.31
N GLY A 693 -14.60 -10.78 -17.89
CA GLY A 693 -14.93 -10.31 -16.54
C GLY A 693 -15.88 -11.30 -15.87
N GLY A 694 -15.38 -12.48 -15.50
CA GLY A 694 -16.16 -13.49 -14.79
C GLY A 694 -15.61 -14.93 -14.85
N ASN A 695 -16.44 -15.89 -15.27
CA ASN A 695 -16.11 -17.32 -15.48
C ASN A 695 -17.16 -18.02 -16.38
N ASP A 696 -17.02 -19.33 -16.59
CA ASP A 696 -17.96 -20.23 -17.32
C ASP A 696 -19.47 -19.99 -17.10
N ASN A 697 -19.83 -19.53 -15.91
CA ASN A 697 -21.21 -19.45 -15.43
C ASN A 697 -21.68 -18.06 -15.02
N SER A 698 -20.82 -17.03 -15.04
CA SER A 698 -21.22 -15.64 -14.82
C SER A 698 -20.27 -14.61 -15.43
N GLY A 699 -20.75 -13.39 -15.64
CA GLY A 699 -19.97 -12.29 -16.21
C GLY A 699 -20.12 -12.12 -17.72
N TRP A 700 -19.01 -11.76 -18.36
CA TRP A 700 -18.92 -11.47 -19.79
C TRP A 700 -17.55 -11.88 -20.34
N SER A 701 -17.46 -12.07 -21.66
CA SER A 701 -16.25 -12.48 -22.37
C SER A 701 -16.18 -11.84 -23.76
N LEU A 702 -15.07 -11.19 -24.08
CA LEU A 702 -14.71 -10.69 -25.41
C LEU A 702 -13.72 -11.66 -26.03
N GLU A 703 -14.07 -12.20 -27.19
CA GLU A 703 -13.42 -13.35 -27.79
C GLU A 703 -13.14 -13.12 -29.27
N MET A 704 -12.21 -13.89 -29.81
CA MET A 704 -12.13 -14.14 -31.24
C MET A 704 -12.77 -15.48 -31.56
N GLU A 705 -13.59 -15.53 -32.60
CA GLU A 705 -14.13 -16.76 -33.18
C GLU A 705 -13.91 -16.73 -34.71
N ASN A 706 -13.08 -17.63 -35.23
CA ASN A 706 -12.75 -17.73 -36.66
C ASN A 706 -12.32 -16.38 -37.28
N GLY A 707 -11.50 -15.62 -36.55
CA GLY A 707 -10.98 -14.31 -36.96
C GLY A 707 -11.97 -13.13 -36.78
N ARG A 708 -13.12 -13.32 -36.12
CA ARG A 708 -14.11 -12.26 -35.85
C ARG A 708 -14.23 -11.97 -34.37
N ILE A 709 -14.53 -10.72 -34.02
CA ILE A 709 -14.86 -10.35 -32.63
C ILE A 709 -16.24 -10.88 -32.27
N ALA A 710 -16.30 -11.67 -31.20
CA ALA A 710 -17.50 -12.10 -30.51
C ALA A 710 -17.53 -11.49 -29.11
N PHE A 711 -18.71 -11.13 -28.61
CA PHE A 711 -18.87 -10.70 -27.22
C PHE A 711 -20.04 -11.45 -26.60
N TRP A 712 -19.74 -12.24 -25.56
CA TRP A 712 -20.65 -13.07 -24.79
C TRP A 712 -20.98 -12.41 -23.46
N VAL A 713 -22.25 -12.42 -23.07
CA VAL A 713 -22.74 -11.92 -21.78
C VAL A 713 -23.64 -12.96 -21.12
N ARG A 714 -23.43 -13.21 -19.83
CA ARG A 714 -24.24 -14.12 -19.02
C ARG A 714 -25.24 -13.31 -18.21
N THR A 715 -26.49 -13.27 -18.69
CA THR A 715 -27.57 -12.52 -18.05
C THR A 715 -28.51 -13.45 -17.27
N ASN A 716 -29.53 -12.85 -16.64
CA ASN A 716 -30.68 -13.56 -16.11
C ASN A 716 -31.49 -14.36 -17.17
N ALA A 717 -31.23 -14.17 -18.47
CA ALA A 717 -31.80 -14.97 -19.57
C ALA A 717 -30.84 -16.08 -20.10
N GLY A 718 -29.63 -16.20 -19.56
CA GLY A 718 -28.59 -17.16 -20.00
C GLY A 718 -27.42 -16.51 -20.72
N TRP A 719 -26.59 -17.31 -21.40
CA TRP A 719 -25.52 -16.83 -22.28
C TRP A 719 -26.11 -16.30 -23.58
N GLN A 720 -25.71 -15.09 -23.97
CA GLN A 720 -26.16 -14.38 -25.18
C GLN A 720 -24.97 -13.65 -25.81
N SER A 721 -24.95 -13.43 -27.12
CA SER A 721 -23.79 -12.82 -27.78
C SER A 721 -24.08 -11.94 -29.01
N SER A 722 -23.09 -11.12 -29.35
CA SER A 722 -23.00 -10.36 -30.60
C SER A 722 -21.73 -10.73 -31.36
N TYR A 723 -21.82 -10.85 -32.68
CA TYR A 723 -20.69 -11.12 -33.58
C TYR A 723 -20.48 -9.95 -34.53
N HIS A 724 -19.24 -9.49 -34.67
CA HIS A 724 -18.89 -8.50 -35.69
C HIS A 724 -18.76 -9.17 -37.07
N PRO A 725 -19.34 -8.63 -38.16
CA PRO A 725 -19.30 -9.27 -39.47
C PRO A 725 -17.91 -9.24 -40.15
N ALA A 726 -17.04 -8.32 -39.75
CA ALA A 726 -15.69 -8.21 -40.30
C ALA A 726 -14.75 -9.26 -39.70
N THR A 727 -14.00 -9.95 -40.57
CA THR A 727 -12.91 -10.87 -40.18
C THR A 727 -11.59 -10.10 -40.21
N LEU A 728 -10.87 -10.10 -39.09
CA LEU A 728 -9.60 -9.38 -38.90
C LEU A 728 -8.46 -10.09 -39.65
N GLN A 729 -7.35 -9.38 -39.88
CA GLN A 729 -6.16 -9.93 -40.52
C GLN A 729 -5.01 -10.05 -39.51
N ALA A 730 -4.20 -11.10 -39.65
CA ALA A 730 -3.03 -11.33 -38.84
C ALA A 730 -2.04 -10.14 -38.90
N GLY A 731 -1.45 -9.78 -37.76
CA GLY A 731 -0.37 -8.78 -37.67
C GLY A 731 -0.79 -7.32 -37.87
N ALA A 732 -2.06 -7.02 -38.11
CA ALA A 732 -2.59 -5.65 -38.17
C ALA A 732 -3.25 -5.24 -36.84
N TRP A 733 -3.00 -4.01 -36.39
CA TRP A 733 -3.70 -3.42 -35.24
C TRP A 733 -5.14 -3.05 -35.61
N TYR A 734 -6.07 -3.37 -34.71
CA TYR A 734 -7.47 -2.97 -34.75
C TYR A 734 -7.89 -2.39 -33.40
N HIS A 735 -8.67 -1.32 -33.41
CA HIS A 735 -9.42 -0.93 -32.22
C HIS A 735 -10.69 -1.77 -32.16
N VAL A 736 -10.95 -2.42 -31.05
CA VAL A 736 -12.18 -3.21 -30.84
C VAL A 736 -12.90 -2.71 -29.61
N ALA A 737 -14.23 -2.76 -29.65
CA ALA A 737 -15.05 -2.51 -28.49
C ALA A 737 -16.26 -3.43 -28.50
N ALA A 738 -16.83 -3.67 -27.32
CA ALA A 738 -18.13 -4.30 -27.20
C ALA A 738 -18.91 -3.67 -26.04
N THR A 739 -20.22 -3.60 -26.19
CA THR A 739 -21.13 -3.01 -25.21
C THR A 739 -22.26 -3.95 -24.86
N TYR A 740 -22.71 -3.87 -23.61
CA TYR A 740 -23.95 -4.45 -23.12
C TYR A 740 -24.68 -3.42 -22.25
N GLY A 741 -25.99 -3.32 -22.42
CA GLY A 741 -26.85 -2.44 -21.65
C GLY A 741 -28.20 -2.23 -22.31
N ALA A 742 -29.19 -1.74 -21.55
CA ALA A 742 -30.55 -1.49 -22.03
C ALA A 742 -31.23 -2.69 -22.75
N GLY A 743 -30.85 -3.93 -22.42
CA GLY A 743 -31.35 -5.15 -23.08
C GLY A 743 -30.73 -5.44 -24.46
N ALA A 744 -29.58 -4.82 -24.78
CA ALA A 744 -28.83 -5.04 -26.00
C ALA A 744 -27.39 -5.50 -25.72
N VAL A 745 -26.79 -6.18 -26.71
CA VAL A 745 -25.36 -6.53 -26.77
C VAL A 745 -24.83 -6.23 -28.19
N GLN A 746 -23.70 -5.55 -28.31
CA GLN A 746 -23.18 -5.06 -29.61
C GLN A 746 -21.65 -5.08 -29.65
N THR A 747 -21.07 -5.29 -30.83
CA THR A 747 -19.61 -5.34 -31.05
C THR A 747 -19.18 -4.30 -32.09
N PHE A 748 -17.93 -3.84 -32.02
CA PHE A 748 -17.38 -2.77 -32.86
C PHE A 748 -15.94 -3.10 -33.29
N VAL A 749 -15.59 -2.78 -34.53
CA VAL A 749 -14.22 -2.89 -35.07
C VAL A 749 -13.86 -1.60 -35.81
N ASN A 750 -12.72 -1.00 -35.47
CA ASN A 750 -12.25 0.30 -35.97
C ASN A 750 -13.34 1.38 -35.96
N GLY A 751 -14.09 1.43 -34.85
CA GLY A 751 -15.19 2.37 -34.63
C GLY A 751 -16.47 2.08 -35.43
N GLN A 752 -16.54 0.98 -36.18
CA GLN A 752 -17.75 0.59 -36.94
C GLN A 752 -18.55 -0.49 -36.19
N PRO A 753 -19.89 -0.38 -36.09
CA PRO A 753 -20.73 -1.29 -35.31
C PRO A 753 -21.16 -2.56 -36.06
N SER A 754 -21.40 -3.63 -35.30
CA SER A 754 -22.26 -4.74 -35.67
C SER A 754 -23.75 -4.34 -35.60
N GLY A 755 -24.64 -5.23 -36.04
CA GLY A 755 -26.01 -5.21 -35.54
C GLY A 755 -26.04 -5.51 -34.04
N ALA A 756 -26.93 -4.85 -33.29
CA ALA A 756 -27.14 -5.14 -31.88
C ALA A 756 -28.01 -6.41 -31.71
N GLY A 757 -27.53 -7.36 -30.91
CA GLY A 757 -28.30 -8.52 -30.44
C GLY A 757 -29.13 -8.18 -29.21
N SER A 758 -30.21 -8.93 -28.96
CA SER A 758 -31.02 -8.77 -27.74
C SER A 758 -30.42 -9.54 -26.57
N ALA A 759 -30.25 -8.86 -25.44
CA ALA A 759 -29.70 -9.39 -24.20
C ALA A 759 -30.75 -9.34 -23.07
N GLY A 760 -30.55 -10.11 -22.00
CA GLY A 760 -31.30 -10.00 -20.76
C GLY A 760 -31.10 -8.63 -20.07
N ALA A 761 -31.88 -8.36 -19.03
CA ALA A 761 -31.88 -7.06 -18.37
C ALA A 761 -30.86 -6.94 -17.22
N THR A 762 -30.31 -8.06 -16.75
CA THR A 762 -29.43 -8.11 -15.57
C THR A 762 -28.21 -8.97 -15.89
N LEU A 763 -27.03 -8.38 -15.82
CA LEU A 763 -25.75 -9.08 -15.96
C LEU A 763 -25.46 -9.85 -14.66
N THR A 764 -24.85 -11.02 -14.78
CA THR A 764 -24.36 -11.76 -13.60
C THR A 764 -22.92 -11.35 -13.32
N GLN A 765 -22.56 -11.14 -12.04
CA GLN A 765 -21.16 -10.86 -11.67
C GLN A 765 -20.35 -12.15 -11.58
N GLY A 766 -19.08 -12.09 -11.97
CA GLY A 766 -18.09 -13.14 -11.71
C GLY A 766 -16.90 -12.65 -10.88
N PRO A 767 -15.97 -13.55 -10.52
CA PRO A 767 -15.04 -13.35 -9.41
C PRO A 767 -13.71 -12.67 -9.76
N LEU A 768 -13.40 -12.50 -11.05
CA LEU A 768 -12.09 -12.03 -11.53
C LEU A 768 -12.21 -11.40 -12.92
N VAL A 769 -11.12 -10.78 -13.37
CA VAL A 769 -10.86 -10.46 -14.78
C VAL A 769 -9.70 -11.31 -15.27
N GLN A 770 -9.77 -11.82 -16.50
CA GLN A 770 -8.67 -12.54 -17.13
C GLN A 770 -8.51 -12.13 -18.60
N MET A 771 -7.29 -12.08 -19.10
CA MET A 771 -6.94 -11.80 -20.50
C MET A 771 -6.09 -12.92 -21.08
N GLY A 772 -6.05 -13.07 -22.40
CA GLY A 772 -5.20 -14.04 -23.11
C GLY A 772 -5.76 -15.46 -23.19
N GLY A 773 -6.60 -15.88 -22.26
CA GLY A 773 -7.27 -17.19 -22.31
C GLY A 773 -8.09 -17.49 -21.07
N PHE A 774 -8.78 -18.63 -21.06
CA PHE A 774 -9.43 -19.19 -19.88
C PHE A 774 -9.35 -20.72 -19.86
N ALA A 775 -9.31 -21.31 -18.67
CA ALA A 775 -9.13 -22.75 -18.50
C ALA A 775 -10.29 -23.55 -19.14
N GLY A 776 -9.96 -24.39 -20.13
CA GLY A 776 -10.94 -25.18 -20.88
C GLY A 776 -11.34 -24.60 -22.25
N TYR A 777 -10.88 -23.40 -22.59
CA TYR A 777 -11.17 -22.69 -23.84
C TYR A 777 -9.87 -22.44 -24.62
N PRO A 778 -9.94 -22.09 -25.92
CA PRO A 778 -8.77 -21.66 -26.66
C PRO A 778 -8.19 -20.36 -26.11
N PHE A 779 -6.86 -20.28 -26.10
CA PHE A 779 -6.10 -19.09 -25.73
C PHE A 779 -5.86 -18.23 -26.97
N PHE A 780 -5.77 -16.92 -26.82
CA PHE A 780 -5.60 -15.96 -27.89
C PHE A 780 -4.12 -15.83 -28.28
N ALA A 781 -3.78 -16.08 -29.54
CA ALA A 781 -2.48 -15.68 -30.08
C ALA A 781 -2.58 -14.24 -30.64
N GLY A 782 -1.73 -13.33 -30.17
CA GLY A 782 -1.74 -11.94 -30.65
C GLY A 782 -1.27 -10.93 -29.61
N THR A 783 -1.38 -9.64 -29.94
CA THR A 783 -1.02 -8.54 -29.03
C THR A 783 -2.27 -7.82 -28.53
N ILE A 784 -2.25 -7.36 -27.27
CA ILE A 784 -3.26 -6.49 -26.64
C ILE A 784 -2.58 -5.23 -26.12
N ASP A 785 -3.26 -4.09 -26.16
CA ASP A 785 -2.80 -2.77 -25.72
C ASP A 785 -3.99 -1.88 -25.28
N ASP A 786 -3.76 -0.96 -24.34
CA ASP A 786 -4.67 0.10 -23.89
C ASP A 786 -6.12 -0.36 -23.62
N VAL A 787 -6.26 -1.35 -22.73
CA VAL A 787 -7.55 -1.96 -22.36
C VAL A 787 -8.33 -1.07 -21.39
N ARG A 788 -9.59 -0.76 -21.69
CA ARG A 788 -10.52 -0.07 -20.78
C ARG A 788 -11.80 -0.88 -20.57
N VAL A 789 -12.21 -1.03 -19.31
CA VAL A 789 -13.53 -1.52 -18.87
C VAL A 789 -14.33 -0.34 -18.31
N SER A 790 -15.65 -0.31 -18.50
CA SER A 790 -16.49 0.82 -18.09
C SER A 790 -17.93 0.43 -17.75
N ASN A 791 -18.55 1.11 -16.78
CA ASN A 791 -19.88 0.80 -16.23
C ASN A 791 -21.08 1.43 -17.01
N ILE A 792 -20.82 1.92 -18.23
CA ILE A 792 -21.81 2.52 -19.13
C ILE A 792 -21.72 1.90 -20.53
N VAL A 793 -22.75 2.11 -21.36
CA VAL A 793 -22.66 1.94 -22.81
C VAL A 793 -22.01 3.19 -23.41
N ARG A 794 -20.72 3.14 -23.77
CA ARG A 794 -20.03 4.26 -24.43
C ARG A 794 -20.45 4.42 -25.89
N TYR A 795 -20.81 3.32 -26.55
CA TYR A 795 -21.08 3.28 -28.00
C TYR A 795 -22.35 2.49 -28.35
N THR A 796 -23.17 3.08 -29.23
CA THR A 796 -24.37 2.46 -29.85
C THR A 796 -24.40 2.64 -31.37
N THR A 797 -23.51 3.47 -31.90
CA THR A 797 -23.36 3.83 -33.32
C THR A 797 -21.87 3.94 -33.67
N ALA A 798 -21.53 4.22 -34.92
CA ALA A 798 -20.14 4.40 -35.32
C ALA A 798 -19.46 5.58 -34.60
N PHE A 799 -18.20 5.41 -34.22
CA PHE A 799 -17.39 6.39 -33.48
C PHE A 799 -16.00 6.57 -34.11
N ALA A 800 -15.31 7.64 -33.74
CA ALA A 800 -13.91 7.85 -34.10
C ALA A 800 -13.00 7.09 -33.12
N VAL A 801 -12.11 6.23 -33.63
CA VAL A 801 -11.18 5.45 -32.79
C VAL A 801 -10.25 6.38 -31.98
N PRO A 802 -9.82 5.98 -30.78
CA PRO A 802 -8.87 6.75 -29.97
C PRO A 802 -7.58 7.09 -30.74
N THR A 803 -7.07 8.31 -30.54
CA THR A 803 -5.75 8.73 -31.06
C THR A 803 -4.75 9.03 -29.96
N THR A 804 -5.14 8.90 -28.70
CA THR A 804 -4.33 8.85 -27.47
C THR A 804 -4.65 7.55 -26.74
N PRO A 805 -3.80 7.09 -25.80
CA PRO A 805 -4.19 6.09 -24.81
C PRO A 805 -5.47 6.50 -24.05
N HIS A 806 -6.18 5.53 -23.48
CA HIS A 806 -7.43 5.74 -22.77
C HIS A 806 -7.24 6.60 -21.53
N ALA A 807 -7.97 7.72 -21.49
CA ALA A 807 -8.10 8.56 -20.31
C ALA A 807 -9.04 7.92 -19.27
N ALA A 808 -8.70 8.12 -17.99
CA ALA A 808 -9.60 7.83 -16.89
C ALA A 808 -10.74 8.85 -16.86
N ASP A 809 -11.96 8.37 -16.64
CA ASP A 809 -13.16 9.17 -16.38
C ASP A 809 -14.02 8.45 -15.33
N ALA A 810 -15.05 9.11 -14.80
CA ALA A 810 -15.88 8.59 -13.71
C ALA A 810 -16.67 7.29 -14.05
N ASN A 811 -16.64 6.85 -15.31
CA ASN A 811 -17.29 5.63 -15.77
C ASN A 811 -16.30 4.52 -16.16
N ALA A 812 -14.98 4.79 -16.13
CA ALA A 812 -13.95 3.77 -16.29
C ALA A 812 -13.80 2.99 -14.98
N ILE A 813 -14.00 1.67 -15.03
CA ILE A 813 -13.83 0.77 -13.88
C ILE A 813 -12.35 0.39 -13.76
N ASP A 814 -11.76 -0.02 -14.87
CA ASP A 814 -10.38 -0.50 -14.99
C ASP A 814 -9.76 0.06 -16.29
N ILE A 815 -8.49 0.47 -16.28
CA ILE A 815 -7.70 0.85 -17.46
C ILE A 815 -6.27 0.28 -17.35
N TRP A 816 -5.98 -0.78 -18.10
CA TRP A 816 -4.63 -1.37 -18.17
C TRP A 816 -3.96 -0.94 -19.47
N ARG A 817 -3.02 0.01 -19.36
CA ARG A 817 -2.33 0.57 -20.56
C ARG A 817 -1.26 -0.34 -21.15
N MET A 818 -0.72 -1.28 -20.37
CA MET A 818 0.38 -2.15 -20.81
C MET A 818 1.63 -1.34 -21.25
N ASP A 819 1.83 -0.17 -20.65
CA ASP A 819 2.94 0.75 -20.93
C ASP A 819 4.19 0.50 -20.07
N GLU A 820 4.14 -0.40 -19.09
CA GLU A 820 5.23 -0.65 -18.14
C GLU A 820 6.50 -1.18 -18.85
N GLY A 821 6.32 -2.00 -19.89
CA GLY A 821 7.40 -2.47 -20.77
C GLY A 821 8.37 -3.50 -20.17
N ALA A 822 8.24 -3.81 -18.88
CA ALA A 822 8.95 -4.84 -18.16
C ALA A 822 8.22 -5.21 -16.87
N GLY A 823 8.50 -6.40 -16.33
CA GLY A 823 7.95 -6.88 -15.06
C GLY A 823 6.72 -7.76 -15.22
N GLN A 824 6.00 -7.94 -14.10
CA GLN A 824 4.94 -8.93 -13.90
C GLN A 824 3.56 -8.33 -13.59
N LEU A 825 3.45 -7.01 -13.65
CA LEU A 825 2.22 -6.27 -13.43
C LEU A 825 2.01 -5.28 -14.58
N THR A 826 0.77 -5.12 -15.02
CA THR A 826 0.33 -3.89 -15.69
C THR A 826 -0.59 -3.11 -14.75
N ALA A 827 -0.32 -1.82 -14.60
CA ALA A 827 -1.00 -0.99 -13.62
C ALA A 827 -2.40 -0.63 -14.10
N ASP A 828 -3.37 -0.70 -13.19
CA ASP A 828 -4.66 -0.06 -13.43
C ASP A 828 -4.54 1.45 -13.23
N ALA A 829 -4.96 2.21 -14.24
CA ALA A 829 -4.99 3.66 -14.27
C ALA A 829 -6.40 4.26 -14.07
N ALA A 830 -7.39 3.44 -13.71
CA ALA A 830 -8.70 3.89 -13.25
C ALA A 830 -8.68 4.34 -11.76
N GLY A 831 -9.84 4.71 -11.23
CA GLY A 831 -9.96 5.38 -9.93
C GLY A 831 -9.75 4.50 -8.68
N ALA A 832 -9.67 3.17 -8.83
CA ALA A 832 -9.51 2.23 -7.73
C ALA A 832 -8.63 1.04 -8.18
N ALA A 833 -7.35 1.08 -7.83
CA ALA A 833 -6.30 0.28 -8.47
C ALA A 833 -6.52 -1.24 -8.44
N ASN A 834 -7.00 -1.78 -9.57
CA ASN A 834 -7.14 -3.21 -9.87
C ASN A 834 -6.01 -3.71 -10.80
N SER A 835 -4.75 -3.47 -10.42
CA SER A 835 -3.58 -3.86 -11.25
C SER A 835 -3.57 -5.36 -11.58
N ALA A 836 -3.24 -5.69 -12.82
CA ALA A 836 -3.33 -7.05 -13.35
C ALA A 836 -1.94 -7.73 -13.38
N THR A 837 -1.89 -8.99 -12.94
CA THR A 837 -0.67 -9.82 -12.88
C THR A 837 -0.55 -10.69 -14.12
N LEU A 838 0.63 -10.72 -14.73
CA LEU A 838 0.92 -11.62 -15.86
C LEU A 838 0.97 -13.08 -15.37
N GLY A 839 0.44 -14.01 -16.17
CA GLY A 839 0.42 -15.44 -15.86
C GLY A 839 -0.47 -15.85 -14.68
N THR A 840 -0.14 -17.00 -14.09
CA THR A 840 -0.72 -17.53 -12.84
C THR A 840 0.21 -17.39 -11.63
N SER A 841 1.39 -16.82 -11.85
CA SER A 841 2.55 -16.79 -10.97
C SER A 841 2.82 -15.34 -10.53
N SER A 842 3.76 -15.13 -9.60
CA SER A 842 4.29 -13.80 -9.29
C SER A 842 5.69 -13.58 -9.87
N GLN A 843 6.06 -14.35 -10.89
CA GLN A 843 7.39 -14.51 -11.45
C GLN A 843 7.31 -14.81 -12.95
N ALA A 844 8.23 -14.19 -13.70
CA ALA A 844 8.34 -14.34 -15.15
C ALA A 844 8.60 -15.80 -15.56
N ASP A 845 7.60 -16.46 -16.15
CA ASP A 845 7.72 -17.80 -16.71
C ASP A 845 7.28 -17.88 -18.19
N SER A 846 7.04 -19.09 -18.72
CA SER A 846 6.64 -19.33 -20.11
C SER A 846 5.12 -19.47 -20.29
N ALA A 847 4.34 -18.95 -19.34
CA ALA A 847 2.89 -18.78 -19.37
C ALA A 847 2.49 -17.30 -19.25
N ASP A 848 3.43 -16.41 -19.60
CA ASP A 848 3.32 -14.97 -19.40
C ASP A 848 3.44 -14.25 -20.75
N PRO A 849 2.49 -13.37 -21.10
CA PRO A 849 2.58 -12.59 -22.32
C PRO A 849 3.79 -11.65 -22.27
N THR A 850 4.47 -11.54 -23.40
CA THR A 850 5.75 -10.83 -23.51
C THR A 850 5.57 -9.35 -23.83
N TRP A 851 6.36 -8.48 -23.20
CA TRP A 851 6.36 -7.04 -23.47
C TRP A 851 6.91 -6.75 -24.88
N VAL A 852 6.12 -6.02 -25.68
CA VAL A 852 6.47 -5.60 -27.04
C VAL A 852 6.10 -4.12 -27.27
N ALA A 853 6.53 -3.54 -28.39
CA ALA A 853 6.10 -2.20 -28.79
C ALA A 853 4.60 -2.19 -29.16
N GLY A 854 3.86 -1.24 -28.60
CA GLY A 854 2.41 -1.13 -28.73
C GLY A 854 1.89 -0.46 -29.99
N TYR A 855 0.69 0.08 -29.88
CA TYR A 855 0.01 0.83 -30.92
C TYR A 855 0.65 2.23 -31.05
N PRO A 856 1.09 2.64 -32.26
CA PRO A 856 1.75 3.92 -32.44
C PRO A 856 0.73 5.08 -32.49
N PHE A 857 0.28 5.54 -31.32
CA PHE A 857 -0.63 6.67 -31.18
C PHE A 857 -0.08 7.93 -31.88
N PRO A 858 -0.80 8.52 -32.86
CA PRO A 858 -0.25 9.54 -33.77
C PRO A 858 0.19 10.90 -33.16
N ASN A 859 0.02 11.09 -31.85
CA ASN A 859 0.31 12.34 -31.15
C ASN A 859 1.33 12.19 -29.99
N LEU A 860 1.86 10.98 -29.75
CA LEU A 860 3.05 10.81 -28.94
C LEU A 860 4.24 11.38 -29.73
N GLY A 861 4.79 12.50 -29.25
CA GLY A 861 5.83 13.26 -29.97
C GLY A 861 7.11 12.45 -30.22
N PRO A 862 7.84 12.70 -31.32
CA PRO A 862 8.94 11.83 -31.74
C PRO A 862 10.12 11.84 -30.75
N THR A 863 10.36 10.70 -30.12
CA THR A 863 11.49 10.46 -29.22
C THR A 863 12.83 10.72 -29.93
N ALA A 864 13.62 11.64 -29.37
CA ALA A 864 14.83 12.14 -30.02
C ALA A 864 15.95 11.08 -30.10
N THR A 865 16.15 10.50 -31.29
CA THR A 865 17.26 9.58 -31.55
C THR A 865 18.59 10.35 -31.66
N PRO A 866 19.61 10.07 -30.81
CA PRO A 866 20.88 10.81 -30.81
C PRO A 866 21.77 10.43 -32.01
N THR A 867 21.46 10.98 -33.18
CA THR A 867 22.13 10.68 -34.45
C THR A 867 23.39 11.53 -34.62
N ASN A 868 24.56 10.97 -34.29
CA ASN A 868 25.85 11.62 -34.51
C ASN A 868 26.18 11.69 -36.03
N THR A 869 25.75 12.76 -36.69
CA THR A 869 26.15 13.09 -38.08
C THR A 869 27.11 14.27 -38.08
N PRO A 870 28.33 14.16 -38.66
CA PRO A 870 29.30 15.25 -38.65
C PRO A 870 28.96 16.33 -39.68
N THR A 871 28.51 17.50 -39.21
CA THR A 871 28.26 18.68 -40.05
C THR A 871 29.55 19.46 -40.30
N ASN A 872 29.91 19.66 -41.57
CA ASN A 872 31.15 20.34 -41.97
C ASN A 872 31.12 21.85 -41.68
N THR A 873 32.27 22.40 -41.29
CA THR A 873 32.47 23.85 -41.07
C THR A 873 32.48 24.64 -42.39
N PRO A 874 31.63 25.67 -42.55
CA PRO A 874 31.73 26.60 -43.68
C PRO A 874 32.73 27.72 -43.39
N THR A 875 33.74 27.88 -44.24
CA THR A 875 34.67 29.03 -44.24
C THR A 875 34.00 30.25 -44.91
N PRO A 876 34.12 31.48 -44.37
CA PRO A 876 33.45 32.66 -44.93
C PRO A 876 34.18 33.25 -46.15
N LEU A 877 33.42 33.92 -47.02
CA LEU A 877 33.91 34.79 -48.10
C LEU A 877 33.09 36.11 -48.10
N PRO A 878 33.70 37.30 -48.26
CA PRO A 878 33.07 38.58 -47.89
C PRO A 878 32.43 39.36 -49.06
N THR A 879 31.51 40.30 -48.77
CA THR A 879 31.11 41.37 -49.70
C THR A 879 30.60 42.64 -48.99
N ASN A 880 31.43 43.71 -49.03
CA ASN A 880 31.18 45.16 -49.12
C ASN A 880 30.05 45.90 -48.34
N THR A 881 30.47 46.95 -47.61
CA THR A 881 29.67 48.13 -47.15
C THR A 881 29.72 49.28 -48.19
N PRO A 882 28.71 50.19 -48.28
CA PRO A 882 28.76 51.54 -47.62
C PRO A 882 27.38 52.03 -47.03
N LEU A 883 27.24 52.75 -45.89
CA LEU A 883 27.60 54.16 -45.50
C LEU A 883 26.50 55.23 -45.85
N PRO A 884 26.18 56.31 -45.07
CA PRO A 884 26.19 56.59 -43.61
C PRO A 884 24.94 57.40 -43.05
N THR A 885 25.08 58.00 -41.83
CA THR A 885 24.38 59.19 -41.23
C THR A 885 22.92 59.04 -40.71
N ASN A 886 22.47 59.67 -39.61
CA ASN A 886 22.97 60.78 -38.74
C ASN A 886 22.88 60.49 -37.21
N THR A 887 23.47 61.37 -36.38
CA THR A 887 23.53 61.42 -34.88
C THR A 887 23.19 62.86 -34.39
N PRO A 888 23.05 63.26 -33.09
CA PRO A 888 23.45 62.68 -31.76
C PRO A 888 22.21 62.31 -30.87
N THR A 889 22.08 62.38 -29.52
CA THR A 889 22.74 63.08 -28.36
C THR A 889 22.44 62.34 -27.02
N PRO A 890 23.24 62.43 -25.92
CA PRO A 890 23.18 61.46 -24.81
C PRO A 890 22.63 61.98 -23.45
N GLY A 891 22.44 61.04 -22.50
CA GLY A 891 22.23 61.25 -21.06
C GLY A 891 22.95 60.16 -20.22
N PRO A 892 23.26 60.40 -18.93
CA PRO A 892 24.25 59.60 -18.18
C PRO A 892 23.69 58.34 -17.47
N SER A 893 24.55 57.34 -17.28
CA SER A 893 24.31 56.16 -16.43
C SER A 893 25.56 55.85 -15.59
N PRO A 894 25.44 55.62 -14.26
CA PRO A 894 26.54 55.22 -13.40
C PRO A 894 26.67 53.69 -13.27
N THR A 895 27.90 53.20 -13.35
CA THR A 895 28.40 51.92 -12.80
C THR A 895 28.20 51.90 -11.25
N PRO A 896 28.10 50.75 -10.52
CA PRO A 896 28.93 49.56 -10.74
C PRO A 896 28.44 48.14 -10.27
N THR A 897 29.35 47.16 -10.42
CA THR A 897 29.55 45.94 -9.59
C THR A 897 28.63 44.71 -9.72
N ASN A 898 29.18 43.67 -10.36
CA ASN A 898 29.16 42.23 -10.05
C ASN A 898 28.01 41.62 -9.20
N THR A 899 27.34 40.57 -9.72
CA THR A 899 27.58 39.14 -9.40
C THR A 899 26.50 38.26 -10.07
N PRO A 900 26.84 37.20 -10.82
CA PRO A 900 25.85 36.30 -11.42
C PRO A 900 25.42 35.19 -10.44
N THR A 901 24.24 35.35 -9.83
CA THR A 901 23.55 34.27 -9.11
C THR A 901 22.45 33.70 -9.98
N ASN A 902 22.56 32.42 -10.38
CA ASN A 902 21.50 31.73 -11.09
C ASN A 902 20.44 31.24 -10.10
N THR A 903 19.32 31.94 -10.02
CA THR A 903 18.11 31.48 -9.30
C THR A 903 17.10 30.95 -10.31
N PRO A 904 16.64 29.69 -10.22
CA PRO A 904 15.62 29.17 -11.13
C PRO A 904 14.27 29.84 -10.88
N THR A 905 13.57 30.21 -11.96
CA THR A 905 12.24 30.81 -11.89
C THR A 905 11.16 29.72 -11.89
N PRO A 906 10.27 29.64 -10.88
CA PRO A 906 9.13 28.75 -10.93
C PRO A 906 8.09 29.23 -11.96
N LEU A 907 7.44 28.29 -12.64
CA LEU A 907 6.32 28.57 -13.54
C LEU A 907 5.03 28.84 -12.71
N PRO A 908 4.13 29.72 -13.18
CA PRO A 908 2.89 30.01 -12.47
C PRO A 908 1.92 28.83 -12.58
N VAL A 909 1.48 28.31 -11.44
CA VAL A 909 0.30 27.42 -11.38
C VAL A 909 -0.96 28.21 -11.72
N SER A 910 -1.82 27.62 -12.55
CA SER A 910 -3.12 28.20 -12.91
C SER A 910 -4.21 27.55 -12.07
N ASN A 911 -5.02 28.37 -11.41
CA ASN A 911 -6.21 27.92 -10.70
C ASN A 911 -7.40 27.88 -11.67
N PHE A 912 -8.13 26.77 -11.70
CA PHE A 912 -9.20 26.49 -12.65
C PHE A 912 -10.52 26.25 -11.90
N ALA A 913 -11.62 26.77 -12.46
CA ALA A 913 -12.97 26.51 -11.98
C ALA A 913 -13.76 25.75 -13.05
N LEU A 914 -14.69 24.90 -12.60
CA LEU A 914 -15.62 24.22 -13.50
C LEU A 914 -16.62 25.22 -14.08
N SER A 915 -16.80 25.18 -15.39
CA SER A 915 -17.82 25.94 -16.11
C SER A 915 -18.98 25.00 -16.40
N PHE A 916 -20.17 25.32 -15.88
CA PHE A 916 -21.39 24.56 -16.10
C PHE A 916 -22.26 25.30 -17.13
N ASP A 917 -22.69 24.61 -18.19
CA ASP A 917 -23.46 25.20 -19.29
C ASP A 917 -24.95 25.43 -18.96
N GLY A 918 -25.47 24.72 -17.95
CA GLY A 918 -26.86 24.78 -17.51
C GLY A 918 -27.83 23.89 -18.30
N ALA A 919 -27.33 23.00 -19.18
CA ALA A 919 -28.12 22.03 -19.92
C ALA A 919 -27.96 20.61 -19.37
N ASN A 920 -26.73 20.15 -19.13
CA ASN A 920 -26.45 18.80 -18.62
C ASN A 920 -25.16 18.66 -17.78
N ASP A 921 -24.41 19.74 -17.54
CA ASP A 921 -23.23 19.68 -16.67
C ASP A 921 -23.61 19.57 -15.18
N PHE A 922 -23.10 18.55 -14.50
CA PHE A 922 -23.10 18.41 -13.04
C PHE A 922 -21.90 17.58 -12.57
N VAL A 923 -21.59 17.62 -11.27
CA VAL A 923 -20.57 16.75 -10.65
C VAL A 923 -21.23 15.88 -9.58
N SER A 924 -21.15 14.56 -9.75
CA SER A 924 -21.56 13.58 -8.73
C SER A 924 -20.37 13.18 -7.88
N ALA A 925 -20.49 13.32 -6.56
CA ALA A 925 -19.57 12.74 -5.57
C ALA A 925 -20.21 11.49 -4.93
N PRO A 926 -19.42 10.59 -4.31
CA PRO A 926 -19.96 9.58 -3.40
C PRO A 926 -20.81 10.24 -2.30
N ARG A 927 -21.86 9.56 -1.85
CA ARG A 927 -22.78 10.12 -0.84
C ARG A 927 -22.02 10.53 0.42
N SER A 928 -22.15 11.81 0.79
CA SER A 928 -21.54 12.34 2.02
C SER A 928 -22.15 11.67 3.25
N VAL A 929 -21.52 11.85 4.41
CA VAL A 929 -21.95 11.22 5.67
C VAL A 929 -23.40 11.55 6.01
N SER A 930 -24.16 10.53 6.42
CA SER A 930 -25.50 10.69 6.99
C SER A 930 -25.40 11.56 8.25
N ALA A 931 -25.79 12.82 8.13
CA ALA A 931 -25.64 13.82 9.19
C ALA A 931 -26.92 14.65 9.32
N SER A 932 -27.54 14.60 10.51
CA SER A 932 -28.72 15.39 10.85
C SER A 932 -28.51 16.92 10.89
N ARG A 933 -27.28 17.41 10.65
CA ARG A 933 -26.93 18.83 10.47
C ARG A 933 -25.75 18.96 9.50
N PHE A 934 -25.82 19.96 8.61
CA PHE A 934 -24.78 20.25 7.62
C PHE A 934 -24.71 21.76 7.32
N THR A 935 -23.63 22.18 6.67
CA THR A 935 -23.44 23.51 6.08
C THR A 935 -22.94 23.31 4.64
N VAL A 936 -23.41 24.12 3.69
CA VAL A 936 -22.95 24.09 2.30
C VAL A 936 -22.50 25.51 1.92
N GLU A 937 -21.32 25.60 1.33
CA GLU A 937 -20.76 26.85 0.78
C GLU A 937 -20.12 26.59 -0.58
N ALA A 938 -20.26 27.53 -1.51
CA ALA A 938 -19.73 27.42 -2.87
C ALA A 938 -19.46 28.81 -3.48
N TRP A 939 -18.30 28.98 -4.12
CA TRP A 939 -18.00 30.16 -4.92
C TRP A 939 -18.58 30.00 -6.33
N VAL A 940 -19.77 30.56 -6.55
CA VAL A 940 -20.50 30.46 -7.82
C VAL A 940 -20.43 31.74 -8.64
N ARG A 941 -20.38 31.59 -9.97
CA ARG A 941 -20.46 32.71 -10.92
C ARG A 941 -21.59 32.47 -11.93
N PRO A 942 -22.84 32.85 -11.61
CA PRO A 942 -23.98 32.65 -12.50
C PRO A 942 -23.79 33.37 -13.83
N ALA A 943 -24.15 32.72 -14.94
CA ALA A 943 -24.10 33.31 -16.28
C ALA A 943 -25.12 34.45 -16.48
N ALA A 944 -26.16 34.50 -15.66
CA ALA A 944 -27.18 35.55 -15.67
C ALA A 944 -27.59 35.93 -14.23
N ALA A 945 -27.97 37.20 -14.03
CA ALA A 945 -28.33 37.74 -12.71
C ALA A 945 -29.63 37.18 -12.10
N ALA A 946 -30.46 36.50 -12.91
CA ALA A 946 -31.70 35.84 -12.49
C ALA A 946 -31.67 34.34 -12.85
N ALA A 947 -30.51 33.70 -12.65
CA ALA A 947 -30.33 32.27 -12.90
C ALA A 947 -31.21 31.42 -11.96
N ASN A 948 -31.69 30.28 -12.47
CA ASN A 948 -32.39 29.27 -11.70
C ASN A 948 -31.65 27.94 -11.85
N GLY A 949 -31.54 27.15 -10.78
CA GLY A 949 -30.99 25.79 -10.85
C GLY A 949 -30.30 25.33 -9.57
N ILE A 950 -30.16 24.01 -9.45
CA ILE A 950 -29.42 23.34 -8.37
C ILE A 950 -27.93 23.64 -8.52
N LEU A 951 -27.30 24.12 -7.45
CA LEU A 951 -25.85 24.31 -7.35
C LEU A 951 -25.16 23.08 -6.77
N LEU A 952 -25.78 22.47 -5.76
CA LEU A 952 -25.37 21.22 -5.14
C LEU A 952 -26.59 20.56 -4.49
N ALA A 953 -26.71 19.24 -4.59
CA ALA A 953 -27.75 18.49 -3.90
C ALA A 953 -27.24 17.13 -3.43
N GLU A 954 -27.79 16.67 -2.31
CA GLU A 954 -27.79 15.27 -1.90
C GLU A 954 -29.25 14.85 -1.77
N ALA A 955 -29.88 14.57 -2.91
CA ALA A 955 -31.31 14.33 -3.01
C ALA A 955 -31.65 13.17 -3.95
N ASP A 956 -32.77 12.50 -3.66
CA ASP A 956 -33.58 11.78 -4.64
C ASP A 956 -34.90 12.55 -4.86
N ASP A 957 -35.76 12.08 -5.77
CA ASP A 957 -37.03 12.74 -6.12
C ASP A 957 -37.94 13.10 -4.92
N ASN A 958 -37.74 12.45 -3.76
CA ASN A 958 -38.60 12.60 -2.58
C ASN A 958 -37.83 12.92 -1.27
N ASN A 959 -36.53 12.68 -1.18
CA ASN A 959 -35.76 12.82 0.07
C ASN A 959 -34.45 13.60 -0.13
N GLY A 960 -33.95 14.22 0.95
CA GLY A 960 -32.64 14.87 0.98
C GLY A 960 -32.70 16.39 0.99
N TRP A 961 -31.70 17.04 0.39
CA TRP A 961 -31.55 18.49 0.37
C TRP A 961 -30.92 19.00 -0.94
N SER A 962 -31.23 20.24 -1.31
CA SER A 962 -30.58 20.97 -2.41
C SER A 962 -30.31 22.43 -2.05
N LEU A 963 -29.11 22.91 -2.37
CA LEU A 963 -28.79 24.34 -2.41
C LEU A 963 -28.95 24.81 -3.85
N GLU A 964 -29.83 25.78 -4.05
CA GLU A 964 -30.26 26.23 -5.37
C GLU A 964 -30.12 27.74 -5.54
N LEU A 965 -30.24 28.20 -6.79
CA LEU A 965 -30.63 29.58 -7.08
C LEU A 965 -32.09 29.60 -7.52
N ASP A 966 -32.91 30.44 -6.88
CA ASP A 966 -34.20 30.90 -7.39
C ASP A 966 -34.06 32.39 -7.76
N GLN A 967 -34.18 32.70 -9.05
CA GLN A 967 -34.00 34.02 -9.64
C GLN A 967 -32.72 34.74 -9.17
N GLY A 968 -31.61 34.00 -9.08
CA GLY A 968 -30.30 34.48 -8.65
C GLY A 968 -30.13 34.65 -7.14
N ARG A 969 -31.13 34.25 -6.34
CA ARG A 969 -31.05 34.24 -4.86
C ARG A 969 -30.70 32.82 -4.39
N PRO A 970 -29.75 32.64 -3.46
CA PRO A 970 -29.52 31.34 -2.85
C PRO A 970 -30.73 30.94 -1.99
N THR A 971 -31.23 29.73 -2.20
CA THR A 971 -32.34 29.13 -1.45
C THR A 971 -31.96 27.70 -1.08
N LEU A 972 -32.22 27.31 0.18
CA LEU A 972 -31.98 25.95 0.66
C LEU A 972 -33.32 25.21 0.71
N TRP A 973 -33.43 24.12 -0.06
CA TRP A 973 -34.56 23.21 0.01
C TRP A 973 -34.22 21.97 0.84
N LEU A 974 -35.15 21.60 1.71
CA LEU A 974 -35.08 20.42 2.58
C LEU A 974 -36.33 19.58 2.36
N SER A 975 -36.17 18.28 2.08
CA SER A 975 -37.32 17.38 2.12
C SER A 975 -37.69 17.10 3.58
N THR A 976 -38.97 17.23 3.90
CA THR A 976 -39.52 17.01 5.24
C THR A 976 -40.69 16.04 5.18
N ASN A 977 -41.20 15.63 6.34
CA ASN A 977 -42.42 14.84 6.47
C ASN A 977 -43.70 15.53 5.95
N VAL A 978 -43.65 16.80 5.56
CA VAL A 978 -44.72 17.53 4.85
C VAL A 978 -44.33 17.92 3.41
N GLY A 979 -43.28 17.30 2.85
CA GLY A 979 -42.70 17.59 1.54
C GLY A 979 -41.55 18.59 1.57
N TRP A 980 -41.10 19.02 0.39
CA TRP A 980 -40.02 20.00 0.23
C TRP A 980 -40.38 21.36 0.85
N GLN A 981 -39.47 21.92 1.65
CA GLN A 981 -39.56 23.24 2.28
C GLN A 981 -38.35 24.08 1.88
N GLY A 982 -38.56 25.33 1.45
CA GLY A 982 -37.50 26.25 1.00
C GLY A 982 -37.38 27.47 1.91
N VAL A 983 -36.15 27.98 2.07
CA VAL A 983 -35.78 29.19 2.85
C VAL A 983 -34.84 30.09 2.05
#